data_AF-A0A517TE04-F1
#
_entry.id   AF-A0A517TE04-F1
#
_cell.length_a   1.000
_cell.length_b   1.000
_cell.length_c   1.000
_cell.angle_alpha   90.00
_cell.angle_beta   90.00
_cell.angle_gamma   90.00
#
_symmetry.space_group_name_H-M   'P 1'
#
loop_
_entity.id
_entity.type
_entity.pdbx_description
1 polymer ?
#
loop_
_entity_poly.entity_id
_entity_poly.type
_entity_poly.pdbx_seq_one_letter_code
_entity_poly.pdbx_strand_id
1 'polypeptide(L)'
;MSFCTTLSRLTFASALCFCLLIIPGCGSENSGGSSALSDSGDDVKPVVKPEGGAGGSKTPLVFASQKKATDIEGTWQFVFYRELQGKSGGMEGVDVNGGYITFKKTDDGYEATDLRPARILQGLNFEGAELTDSTVTIKFEMTPPAQEGESEDAEKAEPIPIRFDGQLNEDGTIGGSFYFPLTGIDLAMLKPVPDGKEVTAEDLEGFVIGRARGRGAAQEAFVSGSPYDDYIRLTPENRGLVAFFQSMGKAFNNSVNWSGVDKEKLDELAQVHIVNAGYWGDRAQMLARLQIARSLLSQGHEIELGEKYLAEAKEDLTDEQWEVWSKVIEQEREYGKRMLARREASKALREMRGGDADEASEKLATILKSYPTDAVVLMRVAEAAELKGDTEGAIDSYAKLLALPGLARELDSSDEANELGYKPPSGRLATLWVRSGKKRNDLQDHLQKVYEESVYDFVTDASVPATPEEGRTVLTELFTGQGCPPCVAADVATGALESIMPQSELIVLRYHLHIPAPDPMANKDADERSEYYGIRGTPSVFIDGKRPEFPVAGGYTQALEEFQNLKEAVSKAGEKPSGITLDVAASAAGEVVHISARAKADKDFPESARLRLVLVEREVDMQSMNGIRAQHMIVRGMPGGSGGAGGDGDTIIMELSQSMTGLKESLNAYLTEFEESISQGGNYFKFVQRNLELDDLALVAFVQDDDTQEILEATIVPIDGTIKWGDEEAETKEESKPEGPSLGLPQESKPAEEPAEEGSASE
;
A
#
# COMPACT_ATOMS: atom_id res chain seq x y z
N MET A 1 -23.36 10.10 -7.50
CA MET A 1 -22.12 9.53 -6.93
C MET A 1 -20.84 10.01 -7.64
N SER A 2 -20.84 11.20 -8.25
CA SER A 2 -19.64 11.86 -8.82
C SER A 2 -18.62 12.34 -7.76
N PHE A 3 -18.73 11.87 -6.52
CA PHE A 3 -18.03 12.39 -5.34
C PHE A 3 -16.88 11.47 -4.87
N CYS A 4 -16.95 10.15 -5.14
CA CYS A 4 -15.88 9.21 -4.73
C CYS A 4 -14.73 9.10 -5.74
N THR A 5 -14.98 9.28 -7.04
CA THR A 5 -13.93 9.23 -8.08
C THR A 5 -13.03 10.47 -8.03
N THR A 6 -13.54 11.59 -7.53
CA THR A 6 -12.82 12.86 -7.32
C THR A 6 -11.75 12.75 -6.20
N LEU A 7 -11.88 11.77 -5.30
CA LEU A 7 -10.96 11.58 -4.16
C LEU A 7 -9.55 11.12 -4.56
N SER A 8 -9.40 10.45 -5.73
CA SER A 8 -8.11 9.91 -6.17
C SER A 8 -7.22 10.94 -6.88
N ARG A 9 -7.77 12.10 -7.29
CA ARG A 9 -7.04 13.11 -8.08
C ARG A 9 -6.73 14.43 -7.34
N LEU A 10 -7.48 14.79 -6.30
CA LEU A 10 -7.11 15.92 -5.41
C LEU A 10 -5.92 15.61 -4.48
N THR A 11 -5.56 14.33 -4.35
CA THR A 11 -4.50 13.83 -3.46
C THR A 11 -3.07 14.13 -3.94
N PHE A 12 -2.87 14.67 -5.15
CA PHE A 12 -1.52 15.01 -5.64
C PHE A 12 -0.97 16.35 -5.14
N ALA A 13 -1.77 17.16 -4.43
CA ALA A 13 -1.31 18.41 -3.80
C ALA A 13 -1.45 18.45 -2.27
N SER A 14 -1.99 17.40 -1.63
CA SER A 14 -2.02 17.25 -0.17
C SER A 14 -2.14 15.77 0.20
N ALA A 15 -1.01 15.08 0.25
CA ALA A 15 -0.92 13.75 0.82
C ALA A 15 -1.15 13.83 2.33
N LEU A 16 -2.36 13.49 2.78
CA LEU A 16 -2.70 13.28 4.18
C LEU A 16 -3.91 12.34 4.28
N CYS A 17 -3.75 11.15 3.71
CA CYS A 17 -4.35 9.96 4.29
C CYS A 17 -3.26 9.35 5.17
N PHE A 18 -3.47 9.27 6.48
CA PHE A 18 -2.57 8.62 7.43
C PHE A 18 -2.54 7.10 7.15
N CYS A 19 -1.79 6.69 6.13
CA CYS A 19 -1.29 5.33 5.95
C CYS A 19 0.21 5.37 6.25
N LEU A 20 0.58 4.93 7.46
CA LEU A 20 1.95 4.57 7.81
C LEU A 20 2.33 3.29 7.06
N LEU A 21 2.92 3.42 5.87
CA LEU A 21 3.73 2.38 5.27
C LEU A 21 5.18 2.83 5.33
N ILE A 22 5.92 2.31 6.30
CA ILE A 22 7.38 2.40 6.34
C ILE A 22 7.90 1.45 5.25
N ILE A 23 8.41 2.01 4.15
CA ILE A 23 9.25 1.26 3.20
C ILE A 23 10.71 1.52 3.61
N PRO A 24 11.46 0.53 4.12
CA PRO A 24 12.90 0.70 4.30
C PRO A 24 13.58 0.68 2.93
N GLY A 25 14.07 1.84 2.50
CA GLY A 25 14.90 2.00 1.32
C GLY A 25 16.31 1.47 1.55
N CYS A 26 16.78 0.64 0.61
CA CYS A 26 18.15 0.17 0.49
C CYS A 26 19.17 1.34 0.49
N GLY A 27 20.17 1.26 1.37
CA GLY A 27 21.34 2.11 1.39
C GLY A 27 22.58 1.27 1.61
N SER A 28 23.46 1.29 0.61
CA SER A 28 24.70 0.52 0.46
C SER A 28 25.67 0.60 1.63
N GLU A 29 26.36 -0.51 1.84
CA GLU A 29 27.55 -0.72 2.66
C GLU A 29 28.57 0.42 2.55
N ASN A 30 29.04 0.94 3.68
CA ASN A 30 30.47 1.18 3.84
C ASN A 30 30.91 1.13 5.31
N SER A 31 32.05 0.50 5.48
CA SER A 31 32.65 -0.07 6.69
C SER A 31 33.21 0.93 7.70
N GLY A 32 33.13 0.55 8.98
CA GLY A 32 34.33 0.48 9.84
C GLY A 32 34.51 1.56 10.91
N GLY A 33 34.66 1.11 12.17
CA GLY A 33 35.55 1.75 13.13
C GLY A 33 34.92 2.27 14.42
N SER A 34 34.75 1.38 15.39
CA SER A 34 34.68 1.73 16.82
C SER A 34 35.98 2.37 17.29
N SER A 35 35.89 3.51 17.98
CA SER A 35 36.83 3.83 19.06
C SER A 35 36.14 4.66 20.14
N ALA A 36 36.12 4.10 21.34
CA ALA A 36 35.87 4.81 22.58
C ALA A 36 36.98 5.82 22.83
N LEU A 37 36.66 7.01 23.35
CA LEU A 37 37.60 7.81 24.14
C LEU A 37 36.87 8.72 25.14
N SER A 38 37.43 8.66 26.34
CA SER A 38 37.18 9.31 27.61
C SER A 38 36.97 10.83 27.64
N ASP A 39 36.12 11.22 28.59
CA ASP A 39 36.18 12.34 29.52
C ASP A 39 37.53 13.11 29.61
N SER A 40 37.49 14.42 29.33
CA SER A 40 38.25 15.47 30.05
C SER A 40 37.77 16.85 29.59
N GLY A 41 37.65 17.77 30.56
CA GLY A 41 37.06 19.10 30.40
C GLY A 41 37.97 20.19 29.83
N ASP A 42 37.38 21.39 29.89
CA ASP A 42 37.91 22.75 29.71
C ASP A 42 37.80 23.43 28.33
N ASP A 43 36.95 24.46 28.33
CA ASP A 43 37.02 25.77 27.65
C ASP A 43 37.51 25.85 26.18
N VAL A 44 36.55 25.95 25.26
CA VAL A 44 36.78 26.60 23.95
C VAL A 44 35.64 27.55 23.58
N LYS A 45 36.00 28.82 23.40
CA LYS A 45 35.15 29.96 22.95
C LYS A 45 34.65 29.78 21.51
N PRO A 46 33.51 30.40 21.13
CA PRO A 46 32.91 30.23 19.81
C PRO A 46 33.55 31.17 18.77
N VAL A 47 34.14 30.63 17.71
CA VAL A 47 34.51 31.38 16.51
C VAL A 47 34.34 30.49 15.28
N VAL A 48 33.19 30.59 14.59
CA VAL A 48 33.12 30.55 13.12
C VAL A 48 31.93 31.41 12.68
N LYS A 49 32.21 32.53 11.99
CA LYS A 49 31.25 33.25 11.15
C LYS A 49 31.10 32.47 9.83
N PRO A 50 29.89 32.31 9.26
CA PRO A 50 29.76 31.83 7.91
C PRO A 50 29.88 33.02 6.93
N GLU A 51 30.91 32.99 6.07
CA GLU A 51 30.99 33.79 4.86
C GLU A 51 30.78 32.90 3.63
N GLY A 52 29.80 33.30 2.79
CA GLY A 52 29.89 33.22 1.32
C GLY A 52 29.48 31.92 0.60
N GLY A 53 28.30 31.93 -0.05
CA GLY A 53 27.94 31.01 -1.13
C GLY A 53 26.49 31.15 -1.59
N ALA A 54 26.27 31.75 -2.76
CA ALA A 54 25.00 32.27 -3.25
C ALA A 54 23.98 31.19 -3.68
N GLY A 55 22.72 31.45 -3.29
CA GLY A 55 21.49 30.74 -3.63
C GLY A 55 20.38 31.30 -2.74
N GLY A 56 20.01 32.56 -3.00
CA GLY A 56 19.24 33.40 -2.07
C GLY A 56 17.82 32.90 -1.81
N SER A 57 17.64 32.16 -0.72
CA SER A 57 16.40 32.17 0.05
C SER A 57 16.54 33.29 1.08
N LYS A 58 16.05 34.49 0.78
CA LYS A 58 15.92 35.54 1.79
C LYS A 58 14.82 35.12 2.76
N THR A 59 15.17 35.05 4.03
CA THR A 59 14.30 34.60 5.12
C THR A 59 13.07 35.51 5.22
N PRO A 60 11.83 34.98 5.13
CA PRO A 60 10.63 35.72 5.48
C PRO A 60 10.68 36.21 6.93
N LEU A 61 9.88 37.22 7.25
CA LEU A 61 9.82 37.93 8.55
C LEU A 61 9.82 37.04 9.81
N VAL A 62 10.99 36.63 10.31
CA VAL A 62 11.16 36.12 11.69
C VAL A 62 12.63 36.29 12.11
N PHE A 63 13.07 36.63 13.31
CA PHE A 63 12.54 36.61 14.67
C PHE A 63 13.14 37.79 15.44
N ALA A 64 12.35 38.75 15.91
CA ALA A 64 12.78 39.71 16.93
C ALA A 64 11.75 39.70 18.06
N SER A 65 12.19 39.87 19.30
CA SER A 65 11.31 39.89 20.49
C SER A 65 10.20 40.92 20.30
N GLN A 66 9.00 40.46 19.96
CA GLN A 66 7.82 41.30 19.78
C GLN A 66 7.14 41.53 21.13
N LYS A 67 6.42 42.66 21.22
CA LYS A 67 5.45 42.86 22.28
C LYS A 67 4.34 41.81 22.08
N LYS A 68 4.10 41.00 23.11
CA LYS A 68 3.02 40.01 23.14
C LYS A 68 1.69 40.69 22.79
N ALA A 69 1.00 40.21 21.76
CA ALA A 69 -0.32 40.70 21.40
C ALA A 69 -1.31 40.44 22.55
N THR A 70 -2.16 41.43 22.85
CA THR A 70 -3.16 41.36 23.93
C THR A 70 -4.58 41.27 23.41
N ASP A 71 -4.78 41.54 22.13
CA ASP A 71 -6.00 41.35 21.37
C ASP A 71 -5.62 40.94 19.92
N ILE A 72 -6.62 40.74 19.06
CA ILE A 72 -6.41 40.32 17.67
C ILE A 72 -6.10 41.49 16.71
N GLU A 73 -6.06 42.75 17.15
CA GLU A 73 -5.84 43.89 16.24
C GLU A 73 -4.45 43.81 15.59
N GLY A 74 -4.39 44.04 14.28
CA GLY A 74 -3.14 44.10 13.52
C GLY A 74 -3.06 43.09 12.39
N THR A 75 -1.87 42.98 11.80
CA THR A 75 -1.59 42.06 10.69
C THR A 75 -0.97 40.78 11.23
N TRP A 76 -1.40 39.64 10.69
CA TRP A 76 -1.03 38.31 11.14
C TRP A 76 -0.54 37.47 9.96
N GLN A 77 0.45 36.62 10.19
CA GLN A 77 0.96 35.66 9.22
C GLN A 77 0.48 34.25 9.56
N PHE A 78 -0.14 33.57 8.61
CA PHE A 78 -0.41 32.13 8.70
C PHE A 78 0.88 31.33 8.54
N VAL A 79 1.13 30.44 9.50
CA VAL A 79 2.27 29.52 9.51
C VAL A 79 1.74 28.09 9.65
N PHE A 80 2.10 27.24 8.69
CA PHE A 80 1.81 25.81 8.71
C PHE A 80 3.10 25.00 8.92
N TYR A 81 2.95 23.77 9.40
CA TYR A 81 4.03 22.78 9.45
C TYR A 81 3.95 21.84 8.24
N ARG A 82 5.09 21.55 7.61
CA ARG A 82 5.21 20.53 6.56
C ARG A 82 6.49 19.73 6.73
N GLU A 83 6.44 18.45 6.38
CA GLU A 83 7.64 17.63 6.19
C GLU A 83 7.97 17.61 4.70
N LEU A 84 9.13 18.14 4.33
CA LEU A 84 9.60 18.20 2.94
C LEU A 84 10.86 17.35 2.78
N GLN A 85 11.08 16.78 1.59
CA GLN A 85 12.31 16.05 1.33
C GLN A 85 13.52 17.00 1.34
N GLY A 86 14.45 16.77 2.25
CA GLY A 86 15.68 17.54 2.41
C GLY A 86 16.74 17.18 1.37
N LYS A 87 17.81 17.99 1.32
CA LYS A 87 18.91 17.81 0.33
C LYS A 87 19.66 16.49 0.48
N SER A 88 19.63 15.87 1.66
CA SER A 88 20.23 14.57 1.95
C SER A 88 19.27 13.39 1.72
N GLY A 89 18.08 13.62 1.14
CA GLY A 89 17.06 12.60 0.89
C GLY A 89 16.15 12.28 2.08
N GLY A 90 16.49 12.72 3.30
CA GLY A 90 15.63 12.57 4.48
C GLY A 90 14.58 13.67 4.61
N MET A 91 13.46 13.40 5.30
CA MET A 91 12.40 14.39 5.54
C MET A 91 12.84 15.46 6.54
N GLU A 92 12.63 16.73 6.21
CA GLU A 92 12.86 17.90 7.06
C GLU A 92 11.55 18.60 7.40
N GLY A 93 11.25 18.70 8.70
CA GLY A 93 10.13 19.50 9.20
C GLY A 93 10.42 20.99 9.09
N VAL A 94 9.56 21.72 8.39
CA VAL A 94 9.69 23.16 8.11
C VAL A 94 8.39 23.90 8.41
N ASP A 95 8.55 25.16 8.84
CA ASP A 95 7.47 26.14 8.91
C ASP A 95 7.32 26.77 7.52
N VAL A 96 6.11 26.79 6.99
CA VAL A 96 5.79 27.29 5.65
C VAL A 96 4.74 28.40 5.69
N ASN A 97 4.82 29.31 4.71
CA ASN A 97 3.98 30.49 4.66
C ASN A 97 2.59 30.20 4.09
N GLY A 98 1.56 30.49 4.88
CA GLY A 98 0.16 30.46 4.45
C GLY A 98 -0.32 31.76 3.84
N GLY A 99 0.34 32.87 4.13
CA GLY A 99 -0.09 34.22 3.75
C GLY A 99 -0.36 35.10 4.96
N TYR A 100 -1.02 36.23 4.73
CA TYR A 100 -1.23 37.26 5.74
C TYR A 100 -2.70 37.71 5.79
N ILE A 101 -3.15 38.15 6.95
CA ILE A 101 -4.48 38.73 7.16
C ILE A 101 -4.42 39.88 8.16
N THR A 102 -5.14 40.97 7.90
CA THR A 102 -5.24 42.10 8.84
C THR A 102 -6.62 42.18 9.49
N PHE A 103 -6.65 42.23 10.82
CA PHE A 103 -7.83 42.51 11.61
C PHE A 103 -7.79 43.94 12.12
N LYS A 104 -8.85 44.70 11.85
CA LYS A 104 -8.99 46.10 12.26
C LYS A 104 -10.10 46.23 13.28
N LYS A 105 -9.83 46.96 14.37
CA LYS A 105 -10.85 47.30 15.36
C LYS A 105 -11.77 48.40 14.81
N THR A 106 -13.07 48.22 14.96
CA THR A 106 -14.13 49.13 14.53
C THR A 106 -15.07 49.42 15.70
N ASP A 107 -16.01 50.35 15.52
CA ASP A 107 -17.03 50.65 16.55
C ASP A 107 -17.96 49.47 16.82
N ASP A 108 -18.13 48.57 15.83
CA ASP A 108 -19.00 47.38 15.89
C ASP A 108 -18.22 46.08 16.21
N GLY A 109 -16.93 46.16 16.53
CA GLY A 109 -16.09 45.01 16.87
C GLY A 109 -14.81 44.93 16.04
N TYR A 110 -14.60 43.83 15.33
CA TYR A 110 -13.42 43.60 14.47
C TYR A 110 -13.84 43.24 13.05
N GLU A 111 -13.04 43.68 12.08
CA GLU A 111 -13.22 43.36 10.66
C GLU A 111 -11.91 42.84 10.06
N ALA A 112 -11.99 41.81 9.22
CA ALA A 112 -10.86 41.35 8.41
C ALA A 112 -10.82 42.13 7.10
N THR A 113 -9.72 42.82 6.80
CA THR A 113 -9.68 43.85 5.74
C THR A 113 -8.59 43.67 4.67
N ASP A 114 -7.68 42.70 4.83
CA ASP A 114 -6.54 42.51 3.91
C ASP A 114 -5.99 41.07 3.95
N LEU A 115 -6.75 40.11 3.39
CA LEU A 115 -6.28 38.74 3.22
C LEU A 115 -5.39 38.65 1.97
N ARG A 116 -4.16 38.19 2.16
CA ARG A 116 -3.16 37.97 1.11
C ARG A 116 -2.63 36.54 1.20
N PRO A 117 -3.24 35.58 0.49
CA PRO A 117 -2.84 34.18 0.56
C PRO A 117 -1.46 33.97 -0.10
N ALA A 118 -0.62 33.17 0.55
CA ALA A 118 0.58 32.61 -0.08
C ALA A 118 0.25 31.25 -0.72
N ARG A 119 1.26 30.57 -1.27
CA ARG A 119 1.10 29.33 -2.06
C ARG A 119 0.16 28.27 -1.45
N ILE A 120 0.14 28.10 -0.13
CA ILE A 120 -0.68 27.05 0.53
C ILE A 120 -2.16 27.39 0.55
N LEU A 121 -2.49 28.67 0.75
CA LEU A 121 -3.87 29.15 0.76
C LEU A 121 -4.27 29.75 -0.60
N GLN A 122 -3.42 29.59 -1.61
CA GLN A 122 -3.69 30.08 -2.95
C GLN A 122 -4.85 29.26 -3.56
N GLY A 123 -5.87 29.97 -4.05
CA GLY A 123 -7.10 29.35 -4.56
C GLY A 123 -8.24 29.26 -3.53
N LEU A 124 -8.00 29.68 -2.28
CA LEU A 124 -9.07 29.90 -1.32
C LEU A 124 -9.65 31.30 -1.48
N ASN A 125 -10.95 31.37 -1.69
CA ASN A 125 -11.72 32.61 -1.71
C ASN A 125 -12.19 32.94 -0.29
N PHE A 126 -12.12 34.21 0.10
CA PHE A 126 -12.54 34.65 1.43
C PHE A 126 -14.02 35.02 1.43
N GLU A 127 -14.80 34.38 2.29
CA GLU A 127 -16.25 34.61 2.40
C GLU A 127 -16.61 35.49 3.62
N GLY A 128 -15.74 35.57 4.61
CA GLY A 128 -15.96 36.40 5.78
C GLY A 128 -15.23 35.90 7.02
N ALA A 129 -15.37 36.65 8.11
CA ALA A 129 -14.82 36.29 9.40
C ALA A 129 -15.77 36.66 10.55
N GLU A 130 -15.76 35.85 11.60
CA GLU A 130 -16.40 36.13 12.88
C GLU A 130 -15.28 36.31 13.92
N LEU A 131 -15.22 37.50 14.52
CA LEU A 131 -14.05 37.97 15.26
C LEU A 131 -14.46 38.52 16.63
N THR A 132 -13.69 38.19 17.66
CA THR A 132 -13.79 38.80 19.01
C THR A 132 -12.41 39.28 19.47
N ASP A 133 -12.29 39.85 20.68
CA ASP A 133 -10.97 40.23 21.22
C ASP A 133 -9.98 39.05 21.30
N SER A 134 -10.45 37.80 21.31
CA SER A 134 -9.61 36.60 21.50
C SER A 134 -9.93 35.40 20.61
N THR A 135 -10.95 35.45 19.75
CA THR A 135 -11.31 34.35 18.85
C THR A 135 -11.37 34.82 17.40
N VAL A 136 -10.93 33.95 16.50
CA VAL A 136 -10.88 34.19 15.06
C VAL A 136 -11.50 33.00 14.33
N THR A 137 -12.63 33.22 13.68
CA THR A 137 -13.21 32.28 12.73
C THR A 137 -13.16 32.88 11.35
N ILE A 138 -12.53 32.22 10.38
CA ILE A 138 -12.45 32.67 8.99
C ILE A 138 -13.08 31.63 8.09
N LYS A 139 -13.98 32.07 7.21
CA LYS A 139 -14.68 31.25 6.24
C LYS A 139 -14.04 31.47 4.87
N PHE A 140 -13.75 30.36 4.22
CA PHE A 140 -13.20 30.30 2.87
C PHE A 140 -14.07 29.39 2.00
N GLU A 141 -13.94 29.57 0.70
CA GLU A 141 -14.46 28.64 -0.31
C GLU A 141 -13.33 28.23 -1.25
N MET A 142 -13.31 26.95 -1.63
CA MET A 142 -12.43 26.42 -2.66
C MET A 142 -13.27 25.94 -3.83
N THR A 143 -13.01 26.52 -5.01
CA THR A 143 -13.55 25.97 -6.25
C THR A 143 -12.66 24.83 -6.72
N PRO A 144 -13.18 23.59 -6.86
CA PRO A 144 -12.38 22.50 -7.42
C PRO A 144 -11.89 22.87 -8.82
N PRO A 145 -10.63 22.55 -9.18
CA PRO A 145 -10.17 22.75 -10.55
C PRO A 145 -11.02 21.91 -11.50
N ALA A 146 -11.43 22.48 -12.64
CA ALA A 146 -12.13 21.76 -13.69
C ALA A 146 -11.27 20.57 -14.18
N GLN A 147 -11.83 19.37 -14.22
CA GLN A 147 -11.10 18.20 -14.73
C GLN A 147 -10.93 18.32 -16.25
N GLU A 148 -9.70 18.21 -16.76
CA GLU A 148 -9.46 18.08 -18.19
C GLU A 148 -10.14 16.80 -18.71
N GLY A 149 -11.13 16.96 -19.60
CA GLY A 149 -11.81 15.86 -20.29
C GLY A 149 -13.25 15.57 -19.83
N GLU A 150 -13.81 16.29 -18.86
CA GLU A 150 -15.23 16.20 -18.52
C GLU A 150 -16.07 17.18 -19.36
N SER A 151 -17.28 16.78 -19.77
CA SER A 151 -18.21 17.54 -20.61
C SER A 151 -18.57 18.92 -20.04
N GLU A 152 -19.16 19.80 -20.85
CA GLU A 152 -19.61 21.18 -20.51
C GLU A 152 -20.39 21.34 -19.19
N ASP A 153 -20.87 20.27 -18.55
CA ASP A 153 -21.48 20.29 -17.21
C ASP A 153 -20.49 20.38 -16.02
N ALA A 154 -19.16 20.26 -16.24
CA ALA A 154 -18.14 20.42 -15.20
C ALA A 154 -18.04 21.87 -14.65
N GLU A 155 -18.68 22.85 -15.30
CA GLU A 155 -18.81 24.23 -14.80
C GLU A 155 -19.71 24.37 -13.55
N LYS A 156 -20.28 23.28 -13.01
CA LYS A 156 -21.19 23.30 -11.84
C LYS A 156 -20.65 22.59 -10.58
N ALA A 157 -19.34 22.43 -10.42
CA ALA A 157 -18.81 21.92 -9.16
C ALA A 157 -19.15 22.90 -8.02
N GLU A 158 -19.91 22.44 -7.02
CA GLU A 158 -20.27 23.27 -5.87
C GLU A 158 -18.99 23.67 -5.10
N PRO A 159 -18.83 24.95 -4.72
CA PRO A 159 -17.70 25.39 -3.90
C PRO A 159 -17.63 24.59 -2.59
N ILE A 160 -16.41 24.20 -2.21
CA ILE A 160 -16.18 23.46 -0.98
C ILE A 160 -15.94 24.46 0.15
N PRO A 161 -16.80 24.49 1.20
CA PRO A 161 -16.60 25.38 2.33
C PRO A 161 -15.41 24.92 3.17
N ILE A 162 -14.51 25.86 3.48
CA ILE A 162 -13.34 25.66 4.33
C ILE A 162 -13.41 26.66 5.47
N ARG A 163 -13.04 26.23 6.68
CA ARG A 163 -13.15 27.07 7.87
C ARG A 163 -11.89 26.99 8.71
N PHE A 164 -11.32 28.14 9.07
CA PHE A 164 -10.31 28.25 10.11
C PHE A 164 -10.96 28.72 11.41
N ASP A 165 -10.64 28.07 12.52
CA ASP A 165 -10.99 28.55 13.86
C ASP A 165 -9.73 28.60 14.72
N GLY A 166 -9.49 29.75 15.34
CA GLY A 166 -8.33 30.00 16.19
C GLY A 166 -8.64 30.85 17.41
N GLN A 167 -7.76 30.75 18.40
CA GLN A 167 -7.84 31.44 19.68
C GLN A 167 -6.52 32.14 20.00
N LEU A 168 -6.61 33.37 20.49
CA LEU A 168 -5.47 34.14 20.99
C LEU A 168 -4.95 33.53 22.30
N ASN A 169 -3.69 33.12 22.28
CA ASN A 169 -3.00 32.46 23.37
C ASN A 169 -2.21 33.45 24.25
N GLU A 170 -1.81 32.98 25.44
CA GLU A 170 -0.97 33.74 26.37
C GLU A 170 0.47 33.98 25.87
N ASP A 171 0.86 33.56 24.69
CA ASP A 171 2.13 33.97 24.07
C ASP A 171 1.94 35.09 23.04
N GLY A 172 0.71 35.54 22.83
CA GLY A 172 0.34 36.58 21.87
C GLY A 172 0.26 36.07 20.44
N THR A 173 0.17 34.75 20.24
CA THR A 173 -0.11 34.13 18.95
C THR A 173 -1.55 33.60 18.92
N ILE A 174 -2.10 33.38 17.72
CA ILE A 174 -3.41 32.73 17.58
C ILE A 174 -3.16 31.32 17.07
N GLY A 175 -3.43 30.31 17.90
CA GLY A 175 -3.38 28.90 17.53
C GLY A 175 -4.75 28.46 17.02
N GLY A 176 -4.79 27.73 15.90
CA GLY A 176 -6.05 27.27 15.34
C GLY A 176 -5.92 26.11 14.38
N SER A 177 -7.05 25.76 13.78
CA SER A 177 -7.17 24.64 12.86
C SER A 177 -8.09 24.95 11.68
N PHE A 178 -7.67 24.52 10.50
CA PHE A 178 -8.48 24.48 9.29
C PHE A 178 -9.27 23.18 9.25
N TYR A 179 -10.54 23.26 8.89
CA TYR A 179 -11.34 22.10 8.51
C TYR A 179 -11.50 22.06 6.99
N PHE A 180 -10.99 20.99 6.40
CA PHE A 180 -11.15 20.64 5.01
C PHE A 180 -12.06 19.41 4.93
N PRO A 181 -13.29 19.53 4.38
CA PRO A 181 -14.24 18.42 4.32
C PRO A 181 -13.67 17.13 3.68
N LEU A 182 -12.72 17.26 2.75
CA LEU A 182 -12.14 16.14 2.00
C LEU A 182 -10.78 15.66 2.52
N THR A 183 -10.01 16.50 3.21
CA THR A 183 -8.60 16.19 3.59
C THR A 183 -8.35 16.24 5.10
N GLY A 184 -9.38 16.56 5.90
CA GLY A 184 -9.32 16.52 7.35
C GLY A 184 -8.98 17.87 7.98
N ILE A 185 -8.21 17.85 9.06
CA ILE A 185 -7.90 19.05 9.84
C ILE A 185 -6.42 19.36 9.76
N ASP A 186 -6.10 20.64 9.55
CA ASP A 186 -4.74 21.14 9.37
C ASP A 186 -4.45 22.24 10.40
N LEU A 187 -3.41 22.09 11.20
CA LEU A 187 -3.07 23.06 12.24
C LEU A 187 -2.34 24.26 11.66
N ALA A 188 -2.73 25.45 12.08
CA ALA A 188 -2.10 26.69 11.66
C ALA A 188 -1.92 27.64 12.84
N MET A 189 -0.80 28.36 12.84
CA MET A 189 -0.53 29.43 13.77
C MET A 189 -0.59 30.76 13.04
N LEU A 190 -1.28 31.75 13.61
CA LEU A 190 -1.16 33.13 13.19
C LEU A 190 -0.15 33.83 14.11
N LYS A 191 0.94 34.31 13.51
CA LYS A 191 1.97 35.09 14.20
C LYS A 191 1.78 36.58 13.91
N PRO A 192 1.84 37.47 14.91
CA PRO A 192 1.66 38.89 14.67
C PRO A 192 2.83 39.44 13.83
N VAL A 193 2.52 40.25 12.84
CA VAL A 193 3.50 41.00 12.04
C VAL A 193 3.87 42.27 12.83
N PRO A 194 5.16 42.65 12.94
CA PRO A 194 5.54 43.82 13.72
C PRO A 194 4.88 45.12 13.22
N ASP A 195 4.46 45.98 14.15
CA ASP A 195 3.87 47.28 13.85
C ASP A 195 4.74 48.09 12.87
N GLY A 196 4.08 48.68 11.86
CA GLY A 196 4.73 49.51 10.85
C GLY A 196 5.53 48.73 9.80
N LYS A 197 5.55 47.39 9.83
CA LYS A 197 6.05 46.59 8.71
C LYS A 197 4.97 46.36 7.67
N GLU A 198 5.27 46.77 6.45
CA GLU A 198 4.48 46.45 5.27
C GLU A 198 4.83 45.04 4.78
N VAL A 199 3.81 44.23 4.52
CA VAL A 199 3.96 42.92 3.88
C VAL A 199 4.06 43.15 2.37
N THR A 200 5.14 42.67 1.76
CA THR A 200 5.48 42.87 0.35
C THR A 200 5.13 41.67 -0.51
N ALA A 201 5.25 41.78 -1.84
CA ALA A 201 5.09 40.64 -2.74
C ALA A 201 6.17 39.55 -2.50
N GLU A 202 7.40 39.94 -2.16
CA GLU A 202 8.50 39.02 -1.86
C GLU A 202 8.19 38.16 -0.63
N ASP A 203 7.48 38.72 0.36
CA ASP A 203 7.04 37.98 1.55
C ASP A 203 6.03 36.87 1.21
N LEU A 204 5.21 37.05 0.16
CA LEU A 204 4.23 36.06 -0.30
C LEU A 204 4.86 34.94 -1.14
N GLU A 205 5.97 35.21 -1.83
CA GLU A 205 6.70 34.21 -2.65
C GLU A 205 7.49 33.20 -1.78
N GLY A 206 7.90 33.59 -0.58
CA GLY A 206 8.67 32.76 0.34
C GLY A 206 7.87 31.58 0.90
N PHE A 207 7.97 30.39 0.28
CA PHE A 207 7.26 29.19 0.73
C PHE A 207 7.77 28.65 2.08
N VAL A 208 9.08 28.47 2.23
CA VAL A 208 9.70 27.99 3.47
C VAL A 208 10.14 29.18 4.31
N ILE A 209 9.59 29.29 5.52
CA ILE A 209 9.92 30.36 6.48
C ILE A 209 11.14 29.96 7.31
N GLY A 210 11.25 28.68 7.68
CA GLY A 210 12.38 28.18 8.46
C GLY A 210 12.22 26.74 8.90
N ARG A 211 13.18 26.24 9.68
CA ARG A 211 13.06 24.92 10.31
C ARG A 211 11.99 24.96 11.39
N ALA A 212 11.16 23.92 11.42
CA ALA A 212 10.11 23.79 12.41
C ALA A 212 10.73 23.67 13.83
N ARG A 213 10.25 24.51 14.73
CA ARG A 213 10.60 24.44 16.16
C ARG A 213 9.94 23.21 16.81
N GLY A 214 10.51 22.76 17.93
CA GLY A 214 9.99 21.61 18.68
C GLY A 214 10.41 20.24 18.13
N ARG A 215 10.89 20.14 16.89
CA ARG A 215 11.41 18.88 16.32
C ARG A 215 12.57 18.30 17.13
N GLY A 216 13.46 19.14 17.64
CA GLY A 216 14.59 18.70 18.48
C GLY A 216 14.12 18.04 19.78
N ALA A 217 13.23 18.72 20.52
CA ALA A 217 12.64 18.20 21.74
C ALA A 217 11.76 16.96 21.48
N ALA A 218 11.05 16.93 20.37
CA ALA A 218 10.28 15.77 19.91
C ALA A 218 11.19 14.56 19.69
N GLN A 219 12.30 14.75 18.98
CA GLN A 219 13.28 13.70 18.74
C GLN A 219 13.93 13.24 20.05
N GLU A 220 14.31 14.18 20.93
CA GLU A 220 14.87 13.90 22.26
C GLU A 220 13.93 12.99 23.07
N ALA A 221 12.66 13.35 23.20
CA ALA A 221 11.68 12.55 23.92
C ALA A 221 11.49 11.18 23.28
N PHE A 222 11.31 11.12 21.95
CA PHE A 222 10.95 9.91 21.23
C PHE A 222 12.02 8.81 21.30
N VAL A 223 13.31 9.16 21.29
CA VAL A 223 14.42 8.17 21.32
C VAL A 223 15.05 8.02 22.70
N SER A 224 14.49 8.65 23.73
CA SER A 224 15.01 8.56 25.09
C SER A 224 14.81 7.16 25.70
N GLY A 225 15.54 6.88 26.79
CA GLY A 225 15.31 5.67 27.59
C GLY A 225 14.02 5.69 28.41
N SER A 226 13.39 6.86 28.54
CA SER A 226 12.12 7.06 29.26
C SER A 226 11.19 8.02 28.50
N PRO A 227 10.66 7.62 27.32
CA PRO A 227 9.90 8.54 26.46
C PRO A 227 8.72 9.22 27.16
N TYR A 228 8.00 8.46 28.00
CA TYR A 228 6.93 8.99 28.84
C TYR A 228 7.39 10.19 29.69
N ASP A 229 8.43 10.02 30.50
CA ASP A 229 8.90 11.05 31.43
C ASP A 229 9.37 12.30 30.66
N ASP A 230 10.04 12.12 29.52
CA ASP A 230 10.53 13.22 28.71
C ASP A 230 9.40 13.96 27.99
N TYR A 231 8.37 13.29 27.47
CA TYR A 231 7.20 13.97 26.94
C TYR A 231 6.48 14.79 28.01
N ILE A 232 6.28 14.26 29.22
CA ILE A 232 5.68 14.99 30.34
C ILE A 232 6.53 16.22 30.69
N ARG A 233 7.85 16.06 30.82
CA ARG A 233 8.80 17.13 31.17
C ARG A 233 8.88 18.23 30.11
N LEU A 234 8.90 17.87 28.82
CA LEU A 234 9.16 18.80 27.72
C LEU A 234 7.89 19.51 27.21
N THR A 235 6.70 18.97 27.47
CA THR A 235 5.45 19.56 26.97
C THR A 235 5.25 21.02 27.37
N PRO A 236 5.47 21.46 28.63
CA PRO A 236 5.24 22.86 29.01
C PRO A 236 6.06 23.86 28.20
N GLU A 237 7.32 23.53 27.87
CA GLU A 237 8.24 24.41 27.12
C GLU A 237 8.02 24.36 25.61
N ASN A 238 7.34 23.32 25.11
CA ASN A 238 7.11 23.08 23.68
C ASN A 238 5.62 23.18 23.30
N ARG A 239 4.79 23.72 24.19
CA ARG A 239 3.38 23.99 23.93
C ARG A 239 3.23 24.93 22.72
N GLY A 240 2.30 24.60 21.83
CA GLY A 240 2.08 25.39 20.61
C GLY A 240 3.11 25.17 19.49
N LEU A 241 4.01 24.20 19.63
CA LEU A 241 4.91 23.80 18.53
C LEU A 241 4.33 22.58 17.81
N VAL A 242 3.89 22.76 16.55
CA VAL A 242 3.19 21.72 15.77
C VAL A 242 4.00 20.42 15.68
N ALA A 243 5.31 20.50 15.45
CA ALA A 243 6.16 19.31 15.35
C ALA A 243 6.20 18.51 16.66
N PHE A 244 6.22 19.18 17.82
CA PHE A 244 6.18 18.52 19.12
C PHE A 244 4.80 17.91 19.39
N PHE A 245 3.73 18.66 19.10
CA PHE A 245 2.36 18.17 19.20
C PHE A 245 2.13 16.90 18.36
N GLN A 246 2.54 16.91 17.09
CA GLN A 246 2.42 15.74 16.20
C GLN A 246 3.27 14.57 16.70
N SER A 247 4.44 14.84 17.27
CA SER A 247 5.30 13.80 17.84
C SER A 247 4.65 13.13 19.05
N MET A 248 3.98 13.87 19.94
CA MET A 248 3.23 13.28 21.05
C MET A 248 2.14 12.33 20.56
N GLY A 249 1.39 12.72 19.53
CA GLY A 249 0.40 11.83 18.92
C GLY A 249 1.04 10.57 18.32
N LYS A 250 2.20 10.69 17.66
CA LYS A 250 2.99 9.55 17.16
C LYS A 250 3.58 8.68 18.29
N ALA A 251 3.74 9.24 19.49
CA ALA A 251 4.30 8.53 20.64
C ALA A 251 3.37 7.39 21.09
N PHE A 252 2.05 7.58 21.02
CA PHE A 252 1.08 6.53 21.31
C PHE A 252 1.26 5.31 20.40
N ASN A 253 1.62 5.49 19.12
CA ASN A 253 1.90 4.37 18.19
C ASN A 253 3.07 3.47 18.63
N ASN A 254 3.90 3.93 19.56
CA ASN A 254 5.08 3.22 20.04
C ASN A 254 4.99 2.87 21.53
N SER A 255 3.90 3.25 22.20
CA SER A 255 3.82 3.17 23.65
C SER A 255 3.80 1.72 24.16
N VAL A 256 3.37 0.77 23.33
CA VAL A 256 3.42 -0.67 23.63
C VAL A 256 4.84 -1.18 23.91
N ASN A 257 5.85 -0.48 23.40
CA ASN A 257 7.27 -0.84 23.56
C ASN A 257 7.94 -0.14 24.74
N TRP A 258 7.22 0.74 25.47
CA TRP A 258 7.81 1.50 26.56
C TRP A 258 7.84 0.70 27.86
N SER A 259 9.01 0.62 28.47
CA SER A 259 9.19 -0.08 29.74
C SER A 259 8.67 0.75 30.91
N GLY A 260 7.93 0.12 31.82
CA GLY A 260 7.47 0.76 33.07
C GLY A 260 6.39 1.84 32.88
N VAL A 261 5.68 1.80 31.75
CA VAL A 261 4.53 2.66 31.44
C VAL A 261 3.26 1.81 31.51
N ASP A 262 2.42 2.10 32.50
CA ASP A 262 1.13 1.44 32.73
C ASP A 262 -0.03 2.29 32.17
N LYS A 263 -1.25 1.78 32.34
CA LYS A 263 -2.49 2.44 31.92
C LYS A 263 -2.62 3.85 32.51
N GLU A 264 -2.26 4.03 33.77
CA GLU A 264 -2.34 5.30 34.49
C GLU A 264 -1.41 6.35 33.87
N LYS A 265 -0.15 5.98 33.60
CA LYS A 265 0.79 6.87 32.90
C LYS A 265 0.36 7.18 31.48
N LEU A 266 -0.19 6.21 30.74
CA LEU A 266 -0.71 6.47 29.40
C LEU A 266 -1.92 7.40 29.42
N ASP A 267 -2.80 7.26 30.41
CA ASP A 267 -3.92 8.19 30.61
C ASP A 267 -3.40 9.60 30.94
N GLU A 268 -2.37 9.73 31.80
CA GLU A 268 -1.73 11.02 32.08
C GLU A 268 -1.15 11.66 30.82
N LEU A 269 -0.37 10.90 30.02
CA LEU A 269 0.19 11.40 28.78
C LEU A 269 -0.90 11.83 27.78
N ALA A 270 -1.99 11.05 27.69
CA ALA A 270 -3.13 11.35 26.84
C ALA A 270 -3.81 12.66 27.26
N GLN A 271 -4.03 12.86 28.56
CA GLN A 271 -4.57 14.12 29.09
C GLN A 271 -3.64 15.30 28.81
N VAL A 272 -2.32 15.14 29.00
CA VAL A 272 -1.34 16.17 28.66
C VAL A 272 -1.36 16.50 27.17
N HIS A 273 -1.48 15.49 26.30
CA HIS A 273 -1.60 15.68 24.86
C HIS A 273 -2.88 16.44 24.48
N ILE A 274 -4.03 16.10 25.07
CA ILE A 274 -5.32 16.77 24.82
C ILE A 274 -5.31 18.22 25.34
N VAL A 275 -4.71 18.47 26.50
CA VAL A 275 -4.54 19.83 27.03
C VAL A 275 -3.60 20.66 26.14
N ASN A 276 -2.52 20.05 25.64
CA ASN A 276 -1.64 20.67 24.67
C ASN A 276 -2.38 20.96 23.35
N ALA A 277 -3.23 20.05 22.89
CA ALA A 277 -4.07 20.21 21.71
C ALA A 277 -5.01 21.43 21.83
N GLY A 278 -5.48 21.74 23.03
CA GLY A 278 -6.34 22.90 23.29
C GLY A 278 -5.71 24.24 22.93
N TYR A 279 -4.37 24.32 22.81
CA TYR A 279 -3.70 25.50 22.25
C TYR A 279 -4.14 25.82 20.81
N TRP A 280 -4.58 24.79 20.07
CA TRP A 280 -5.02 24.86 18.68
C TRP A 280 -6.55 24.83 18.53
N GLY A 281 -7.29 24.87 19.64
CA GLY A 281 -8.75 24.87 19.70
C GLY A 281 -9.40 23.48 19.80
N ASP A 282 -10.72 23.47 19.97
CA ASP A 282 -11.52 22.28 20.30
C ASP A 282 -11.40 21.16 19.26
N ARG A 283 -11.32 21.50 17.97
CA ARG A 283 -11.12 20.50 16.90
C ARG A 283 -9.80 19.73 17.05
N ALA A 284 -8.74 20.40 17.49
CA ALA A 284 -7.48 19.73 17.72
C ALA A 284 -7.55 18.82 18.96
N GLN A 285 -8.35 19.17 19.97
CA GLN A 285 -8.61 18.29 21.12
C GLN A 285 -9.39 17.04 20.71
N MET A 286 -10.44 17.19 19.91
CA MET A 286 -11.18 16.08 19.31
C MET A 286 -10.22 15.16 18.51
N LEU A 287 -9.38 15.73 17.65
CA LEU A 287 -8.39 14.96 16.89
C LEU A 287 -7.40 14.24 17.79
N ALA A 288 -6.91 14.88 18.86
CA ALA A 288 -5.99 14.26 19.79
C ALA A 288 -6.63 13.02 20.42
N ARG A 289 -7.91 13.10 20.83
CA ARG A 289 -8.67 11.93 21.34
C ARG A 289 -8.80 10.83 20.29
N LEU A 290 -9.17 11.17 19.05
CA LEU A 290 -9.24 10.20 17.95
C LEU A 290 -7.89 9.55 17.66
N GLN A 291 -6.81 10.33 17.69
CA GLN A 291 -5.46 9.83 17.46
C GLN A 291 -5.03 8.87 18.57
N ILE A 292 -5.24 9.24 19.84
CA ILE A 292 -4.98 8.36 20.99
C ILE A 292 -5.77 7.05 20.86
N ALA A 293 -7.08 7.16 20.61
CA ALA A 293 -7.96 6.01 20.46
C ALA A 293 -7.47 5.08 19.34
N ARG A 294 -7.24 5.61 18.14
CA ARG A 294 -6.73 4.85 16.99
C ARG A 294 -5.42 4.18 17.29
N SER A 295 -4.45 4.90 17.85
CA SER A 295 -3.13 4.35 18.17
C SER A 295 -3.23 3.17 19.14
N LEU A 296 -3.98 3.31 20.24
CA LEU A 296 -4.12 2.26 21.24
C LEU A 296 -4.88 1.05 20.68
N LEU A 297 -5.98 1.30 19.96
CA LEU A 297 -6.80 0.26 19.34
C LEU A 297 -6.01 -0.51 18.28
N SER A 298 -5.30 0.16 17.37
CA SER A 298 -4.54 -0.47 16.28
C SER A 298 -3.35 -1.29 16.76
N GLN A 299 -2.79 -0.94 17.91
CA GLN A 299 -1.79 -1.77 18.57
C GLN A 299 -2.43 -2.90 19.38
N GLY A 300 -3.73 -2.89 19.65
CA GLY A 300 -4.34 -3.79 20.64
C GLY A 300 -3.76 -3.61 22.05
N HIS A 301 -3.26 -2.42 22.36
CA HIS A 301 -2.57 -2.07 23.61
C HIS A 301 -3.42 -1.07 24.39
N GLU A 302 -3.70 -1.35 25.67
CA GLU A 302 -4.65 -0.56 26.48
C GLU A 302 -5.98 -0.30 25.75
N ILE A 303 -6.60 -1.36 25.21
CA ILE A 303 -7.84 -1.29 24.42
C ILE A 303 -8.95 -0.54 25.17
N GLU A 304 -9.13 -0.78 26.48
CA GLU A 304 -10.12 -0.07 27.29
C GLU A 304 -9.88 1.44 27.34
N LEU A 305 -8.61 1.86 27.37
CA LEU A 305 -8.24 3.26 27.35
C LEU A 305 -8.49 3.86 25.95
N GLY A 306 -8.19 3.12 24.90
CA GLY A 306 -8.54 3.50 23.52
C GLY A 306 -10.04 3.69 23.34
N GLU A 307 -10.87 2.77 23.85
CA GLU A 307 -12.33 2.86 23.82
C GLU A 307 -12.87 4.04 24.64
N LYS A 308 -12.27 4.34 25.80
CA LYS A 308 -12.60 5.55 26.58
C LYS A 308 -12.43 6.81 25.72
N TYR A 309 -11.27 7.00 25.10
CA TYR A 309 -11.00 8.19 24.29
C TYR A 309 -11.82 8.24 23.00
N LEU A 310 -12.16 7.09 22.43
CA LEU A 310 -13.08 7.01 21.30
C LEU A 310 -14.48 7.48 21.69
N ALA A 311 -14.98 7.05 22.85
CA ALA A 311 -16.27 7.48 23.36
C ALA A 311 -16.31 8.99 23.61
N GLU A 312 -15.26 9.54 24.23
CA GLU A 312 -15.11 11.00 24.42
C GLU A 312 -15.05 11.74 23.07
N ALA A 313 -14.26 11.25 22.10
CA ALA A 313 -14.16 11.86 20.78
C ALA A 313 -15.50 11.87 20.02
N LYS A 314 -16.32 10.82 20.20
CA LYS A 314 -17.63 10.72 19.58
C LYS A 314 -18.59 11.82 20.04
N GLU A 315 -18.48 12.29 21.28
CA GLU A 315 -19.31 13.40 21.79
C GLU A 315 -19.05 14.71 21.05
N ASP A 316 -17.86 14.86 20.46
CA ASP A 316 -17.43 16.04 19.71
C ASP A 316 -17.74 15.95 18.19
N LEU A 317 -18.14 14.77 17.69
CA LEU A 317 -18.38 14.50 16.26
C LEU A 317 -19.86 14.61 15.89
N THR A 318 -20.13 15.07 14.66
CA THR A 318 -21.48 14.93 14.08
C THR A 318 -21.75 13.48 13.67
N ASP A 319 -23.02 13.12 13.51
CA ASP A 319 -23.42 11.77 13.04
C ASP A 319 -22.77 11.42 11.69
N GLU A 320 -22.71 12.38 10.77
CA GLU A 320 -22.07 12.22 9.45
C GLU A 320 -20.55 11.97 9.57
N GLN A 321 -19.87 12.74 10.43
CA GLN A 321 -18.45 12.52 10.68
C GLN A 321 -18.20 11.18 11.36
N TRP A 322 -19.08 10.77 12.28
CA TRP A 322 -19.00 9.48 12.95
C TRP A 322 -19.21 8.31 11.98
N GLU A 323 -20.10 8.43 11.00
CA GLU A 323 -20.30 7.39 9.98
C GLU A 323 -18.99 7.10 9.23
N VAL A 324 -18.24 8.14 8.84
CA VAL A 324 -16.93 8.01 8.20
C VAL A 324 -15.91 7.40 9.16
N TRP A 325 -15.78 7.96 10.37
CA TRP A 325 -14.76 7.52 11.33
C TRP A 325 -15.00 6.11 11.85
N SER A 326 -16.26 5.69 12.03
CA SER A 326 -16.61 4.37 12.58
C SER A 326 -16.06 3.23 11.72
N LYS A 327 -16.05 3.37 10.39
CA LYS A 327 -15.49 2.37 9.47
C LYS A 327 -13.97 2.24 9.63
N VAL A 328 -13.27 3.38 9.71
CA VAL A 328 -11.82 3.41 9.96
C VAL A 328 -11.50 2.77 11.31
N ILE A 329 -12.24 3.13 12.36
CA ILE A 329 -12.03 2.61 13.71
C ILE A 329 -12.24 1.10 13.77
N GLU A 330 -13.24 0.57 13.07
CA GLU A 330 -13.46 -0.89 13.05
C GLU A 330 -12.30 -1.62 12.38
N GLN A 331 -11.75 -1.08 11.29
CA GLN A 331 -10.53 -1.62 10.67
C GLN A 331 -9.33 -1.59 11.65
N GLU A 332 -9.15 -0.49 12.39
CA GLU A 332 -8.09 -0.37 13.40
C GLU A 332 -8.28 -1.39 14.54
N ARG A 333 -9.52 -1.68 14.95
CA ARG A 333 -9.79 -2.71 15.96
C ARG A 333 -9.43 -4.10 15.48
N GLU A 334 -9.81 -4.46 14.26
CA GLU A 334 -9.46 -5.77 13.67
C GLU A 334 -7.94 -5.92 13.54
N TYR A 335 -7.26 -4.87 13.07
CA TYR A 335 -5.80 -4.83 13.03
C TYR A 335 -5.19 -4.95 14.44
N GLY A 336 -5.77 -4.28 15.43
CA GLY A 336 -5.41 -4.37 16.84
C GLY A 336 -5.48 -5.76 17.43
N LYS A 337 -6.55 -6.51 17.12
CA LYS A 337 -6.72 -7.90 17.54
C LYS A 337 -5.59 -8.78 16.98
N ARG A 338 -5.22 -8.58 15.71
CA ARG A 338 -4.07 -9.23 15.06
C ARG A 338 -2.76 -8.89 15.78
N MET A 339 -2.50 -7.61 16.07
CA MET A 339 -1.29 -7.18 16.78
C MET A 339 -1.21 -7.74 18.22
N LEU A 340 -2.34 -7.83 18.92
CA LEU A 340 -2.43 -8.48 20.22
C LEU A 340 -2.09 -9.97 20.12
N ALA A 341 -2.64 -10.68 19.14
CA ALA A 341 -2.35 -12.09 18.90
C ALA A 341 -0.85 -12.35 18.68
N ARG A 342 -0.17 -11.50 17.90
CA ARG A 342 1.29 -11.57 17.69
C ARG A 342 2.09 -11.43 18.98
N ARG A 343 1.72 -10.45 19.82
CA ARG A 343 2.38 -10.26 21.12
C ARG A 343 2.16 -11.44 22.05
N GLU A 344 0.92 -11.94 22.13
CA GLU A 344 0.60 -13.10 22.96
C GLU A 344 1.32 -14.36 22.47
N ALA A 345 1.47 -14.54 21.16
CA ALA A 345 2.26 -15.63 20.57
C ALA A 345 3.76 -15.50 20.94
N SER A 346 4.33 -14.30 20.79
CA SER A 346 5.73 -14.04 21.14
C SER A 346 5.98 -14.12 22.65
N LYS A 347 4.98 -13.80 23.48
CA LYS A 347 5.02 -14.01 24.94
C LYS A 347 5.01 -15.50 25.29
N ALA A 348 4.08 -16.27 24.71
CA ALA A 348 4.00 -17.72 24.92
C ALA A 348 5.32 -18.42 24.57
N LEU A 349 5.94 -18.08 23.43
CA LEU A 349 7.25 -18.65 23.06
C LEU A 349 8.36 -18.30 24.08
N ARG A 350 8.35 -17.09 24.66
CA ARG A 350 9.30 -16.71 25.72
C ARG A 350 9.07 -17.49 27.01
N GLU A 351 7.82 -17.70 27.40
CA GLU A 351 7.44 -18.51 28.57
C GLU A 351 7.86 -19.98 28.39
N MET A 352 7.69 -20.53 27.19
CA MET A 352 8.15 -21.87 26.82
C MET A 352 9.67 -22.02 26.97
N ARG A 353 10.46 -21.04 26.52
CA ARG A 353 11.92 -21.02 26.74
C ARG A 353 12.29 -20.94 28.22
N GLY A 354 11.40 -20.41 29.06
CA GLY A 354 11.54 -20.33 30.52
C GLY A 354 11.14 -21.60 31.29
N GLY A 355 10.57 -22.61 30.61
CA GLY A 355 10.25 -23.92 31.19
C GLY A 355 8.76 -24.29 31.22
N ASP A 356 7.85 -23.41 30.78
CA ASP A 356 6.41 -23.69 30.73
C ASP A 356 5.97 -24.08 29.30
N ALA A 357 6.33 -25.30 28.89
CA ALA A 357 6.25 -25.70 27.49
C ALA A 357 4.84 -26.10 27.03
N ASP A 358 4.02 -26.72 27.88
CA ASP A 358 2.74 -27.27 27.46
C ASP A 358 1.62 -26.21 27.43
N GLU A 359 1.52 -25.35 28.45
CA GLU A 359 0.54 -24.25 28.46
C GLU A 359 0.81 -23.26 27.32
N ALA A 360 2.08 -22.89 27.12
CA ALA A 360 2.48 -22.03 26.02
C ALA A 360 2.16 -22.63 24.63
N SER A 361 2.30 -23.96 24.48
CA SER A 361 1.96 -24.65 23.23
C SER A 361 0.46 -24.61 22.95
N GLU A 362 -0.38 -24.87 23.96
CA GLU A 362 -1.85 -24.83 23.83
C GLU A 362 -2.33 -23.42 23.47
N LYS A 363 -1.72 -22.41 24.10
CA LYS A 363 -1.99 -21.01 23.79
C LYS A 363 -1.62 -20.66 22.35
N LEU A 364 -0.44 -21.06 21.87
CA LEU A 364 -0.02 -20.85 20.47
C LEU A 364 -0.95 -21.55 19.48
N ALA A 365 -1.36 -22.79 19.75
CA ALA A 365 -2.31 -23.52 18.91
C ALA A 365 -3.68 -22.81 18.85
N THR A 366 -4.15 -22.26 19.96
CA THR A 366 -5.40 -21.48 20.03
C THR A 366 -5.31 -20.20 19.22
N ILE A 367 -4.18 -19.49 19.30
CA ILE A 367 -3.93 -18.27 18.52
C ILE A 367 -3.88 -18.62 17.02
N LEU A 368 -3.13 -19.66 16.64
CA LEU A 368 -3.04 -20.11 15.24
C LEU A 368 -4.41 -20.45 14.64
N LYS A 369 -5.30 -21.08 15.41
CA LYS A 369 -6.67 -21.37 14.94
C LYS A 369 -7.44 -20.10 14.56
N SER A 370 -7.20 -19.00 15.26
CA SER A 370 -7.86 -17.72 15.01
C SER A 370 -7.15 -16.89 13.92
N TYR A 371 -5.84 -17.12 13.74
CA TYR A 371 -5.00 -16.41 12.78
C TYR A 371 -4.11 -17.40 12.00
N PRO A 372 -4.70 -18.29 11.18
CA PRO A 372 -4.00 -19.42 10.57
C PRO A 372 -2.94 -19.01 9.55
N THR A 373 -3.03 -17.78 9.05
CA THR A 373 -2.18 -17.22 7.98
C THR A 373 -1.38 -16.01 8.44
N ASP A 374 -1.35 -15.72 9.74
CA ASP A 374 -0.52 -14.63 10.26
C ASP A 374 0.95 -15.06 10.31
N ALA A 375 1.80 -14.32 9.61
CA ALA A 375 3.22 -14.64 9.44
C ALA A 375 3.97 -14.77 10.78
N VAL A 376 3.72 -13.87 11.73
CA VAL A 376 4.38 -13.89 13.04
C VAL A 376 3.86 -15.06 13.88
N VAL A 377 2.54 -15.29 13.91
CA VAL A 377 1.96 -16.44 14.62
C VAL A 377 2.52 -17.76 14.10
N LEU A 378 2.55 -17.95 12.77
CA LEU A 378 3.13 -19.13 12.12
C LEU A 378 4.61 -19.31 12.50
N MET A 379 5.40 -18.24 12.46
CA MET A 379 6.80 -18.26 12.90
C MET A 379 6.91 -18.74 14.36
N ARG A 380 6.11 -18.20 15.28
CA ARG A 380 6.16 -18.57 16.70
C ARG A 380 5.71 -20.01 16.95
N VAL A 381 4.72 -20.50 16.22
CA VAL A 381 4.30 -21.91 16.27
C VAL A 381 5.42 -22.83 15.78
N ALA A 382 6.08 -22.47 14.67
CA ALA A 382 7.20 -23.26 14.13
C ALA A 382 8.37 -23.34 15.12
N GLU A 383 8.73 -22.20 15.74
CA GLU A 383 9.78 -22.16 16.76
C GLU A 383 9.42 -22.95 18.02
N ALA A 384 8.16 -22.91 18.44
CA ALA A 384 7.68 -23.71 19.56
C ALA A 384 7.75 -25.21 19.24
N ALA A 385 7.36 -25.62 18.03
CA ALA A 385 7.47 -27.00 17.58
C ALA A 385 8.93 -27.49 17.60
N GLU A 386 9.89 -26.67 17.14
CA GLU A 386 11.32 -26.97 17.27
C GLU A 386 11.75 -27.19 18.73
N LEU A 387 11.29 -26.35 19.67
CA LEU A 387 11.61 -26.49 21.09
C LEU A 387 11.06 -27.79 21.71
N LYS A 388 9.93 -28.31 21.21
CA LYS A 388 9.40 -29.62 21.64
C LYS A 388 10.06 -30.81 20.94
N GLY A 389 10.88 -30.56 19.91
CA GLY A 389 11.36 -31.61 19.02
C GLY A 389 10.31 -32.13 18.03
N ASP A 390 9.18 -31.43 17.87
CA ASP A 390 8.18 -31.73 16.85
C ASP A 390 8.66 -31.22 15.49
N THR A 391 9.49 -32.04 14.84
CA THR A 391 10.15 -31.66 13.60
C THR A 391 9.16 -31.53 12.44
N GLU A 392 8.14 -32.37 12.38
CA GLU A 392 7.14 -32.30 11.29
C GLU A 392 6.21 -31.10 11.48
N GLY A 393 5.77 -30.78 12.71
CA GLY A 393 5.00 -29.57 12.99
C GLY A 393 5.76 -28.28 12.68
N ALA A 394 7.07 -28.26 12.95
CA ALA A 394 7.95 -27.15 12.56
C ALA A 394 8.06 -27.02 11.03
N ILE A 395 8.26 -28.15 10.32
CA ILE A 395 8.29 -28.17 8.85
C ILE A 395 6.98 -27.65 8.26
N ASP A 396 5.81 -28.11 8.74
CA ASP A 396 4.50 -27.67 8.24
C ASP A 396 4.34 -26.14 8.37
N SER A 397 4.63 -25.61 9.56
CA SER A 397 4.46 -24.18 9.84
C SER A 397 5.42 -23.30 9.01
N TYR A 398 6.69 -23.69 8.90
CA TYR A 398 7.64 -22.97 8.04
C TYR A 398 7.32 -23.12 6.55
N ALA A 399 6.84 -24.29 6.12
CA ALA A 399 6.44 -24.52 4.74
C ALA A 399 5.26 -23.61 4.36
N LYS A 400 4.21 -23.54 5.19
CA LYS A 400 3.08 -22.62 4.99
C LYS A 400 3.53 -21.17 4.87
N LEU A 401 4.42 -20.72 5.76
CA LEU A 401 4.97 -19.37 5.75
C LEU A 401 5.73 -19.02 4.45
N LEU A 402 6.37 -20.00 3.82
CA LEU A 402 7.16 -19.85 2.59
C LEU A 402 6.38 -20.18 1.31
N ALA A 403 5.30 -20.94 1.43
CA ALA A 403 4.43 -21.34 0.34
C ALA A 403 3.41 -20.24 0.05
N LEU A 404 2.77 -19.69 1.10
CA LEU A 404 1.72 -18.69 0.93
C LEU A 404 2.30 -17.32 0.52
N PRO A 405 1.67 -16.62 -0.46
CA PRO A 405 2.22 -15.40 -1.03
C PRO A 405 2.48 -14.29 -0.01
N GLY A 406 3.66 -13.69 -0.08
CA GLY A 406 4.02 -12.50 0.71
C GLY A 406 4.26 -12.70 2.21
N LEU A 407 3.89 -13.83 2.82
CA LEU A 407 3.97 -13.99 4.28
C LEU A 407 5.41 -13.95 4.82
N ALA A 408 6.35 -14.63 4.17
CA ALA A 408 7.77 -14.56 4.54
C ALA A 408 8.34 -13.13 4.41
N ARG A 409 7.93 -12.39 3.37
CA ARG A 409 8.33 -11.00 3.17
C ARG A 409 7.74 -10.07 4.24
N GLU A 410 6.50 -10.33 4.65
CA GLU A 410 5.88 -9.61 5.76
C GLU A 410 6.71 -9.77 7.04
N LEU A 411 7.14 -11.00 7.35
CA LEU A 411 8.01 -11.29 8.49
C LEU A 411 9.37 -10.61 8.38
N ASP A 412 9.99 -10.60 7.19
CA ASP A 412 11.28 -9.93 6.98
C ASP A 412 11.20 -8.40 7.15
N SER A 413 9.99 -7.83 7.04
CA SER A 413 9.73 -6.41 7.28
C SER A 413 9.22 -6.08 8.69
N SER A 414 9.02 -7.09 9.55
CA SER A 414 8.45 -6.91 10.87
C SER A 414 9.52 -6.76 11.96
N ASP A 415 9.12 -6.34 13.16
CA ASP A 415 10.04 -6.16 14.29
C ASP A 415 10.74 -7.47 14.69
N GLU A 416 10.10 -8.61 14.42
CA GLU A 416 10.64 -9.94 14.67
C GLU A 416 11.95 -10.21 13.91
N ALA A 417 12.12 -9.64 12.71
CA ALA A 417 13.36 -9.77 11.95
C ALA A 417 14.57 -9.10 12.63
N ASN A 418 14.32 -8.15 13.56
CA ASN A 418 15.35 -7.46 14.32
C ASN A 418 15.72 -8.16 15.64
N GLU A 419 15.05 -9.27 15.99
CA GLU A 419 15.36 -10.01 17.21
C GLU A 419 16.75 -10.64 17.16
N LEU A 420 17.46 -10.60 18.29
CA LEU A 420 18.77 -11.23 18.41
C LEU A 420 18.66 -12.75 18.18
N GLY A 421 19.36 -13.24 17.16
CA GLY A 421 19.33 -14.66 16.79
C GLY A 421 18.17 -15.04 15.85
N TYR A 422 17.44 -14.06 15.29
CA TYR A 422 16.53 -14.31 14.18
C TYR A 422 17.25 -15.07 13.06
N LYS A 423 16.57 -16.09 12.55
CA LYS A 423 16.99 -16.84 11.37
C LYS A 423 15.79 -16.91 10.44
N PRO A 424 15.93 -16.49 9.17
CA PRO A 424 14.85 -16.53 8.22
C PRO A 424 14.24 -17.94 8.11
N PRO A 425 12.92 -18.04 7.90
CA PRO A 425 12.23 -19.33 7.84
C PRO A 425 12.77 -20.24 6.72
N SER A 426 13.25 -19.67 5.61
CA SER A 426 13.85 -20.42 4.51
C SER A 426 15.08 -21.24 4.95
N GLY A 427 15.98 -20.63 5.72
CA GLY A 427 17.17 -21.31 6.25
C GLY A 427 16.82 -22.37 7.29
N ARG A 428 15.82 -22.09 8.14
CA ARG A 428 15.34 -23.05 9.15
C ARG A 428 14.68 -24.26 8.50
N LEU A 429 13.74 -24.05 7.58
CA LEU A 429 13.06 -25.12 6.85
C LEU A 429 14.06 -25.99 6.11
N ALA A 430 14.98 -25.40 5.34
CA ALA A 430 15.99 -26.16 4.59
C ALA A 430 16.86 -27.04 5.50
N THR A 431 17.21 -26.52 6.69
CA THR A 431 17.98 -27.27 7.68
C THR A 431 17.18 -28.42 8.28
N LEU A 432 15.94 -28.17 8.72
CA LEU A 432 15.06 -29.20 9.28
C LEU A 432 14.73 -30.28 8.25
N TRP A 433 14.41 -29.88 7.03
CA TRP A 433 14.09 -30.78 5.92
C TRP A 433 15.18 -31.83 5.68
N VAL A 434 16.44 -31.39 5.56
CA VAL A 434 17.58 -32.29 5.36
C VAL A 434 17.86 -33.14 6.60
N ARG A 435 17.72 -32.58 7.81
CA ARG A 435 17.89 -33.33 9.06
C ARG A 435 16.85 -34.42 9.26
N SER A 436 15.63 -34.23 8.74
CA SER A 436 14.59 -35.27 8.68
C SER A 436 14.86 -36.36 7.64
N GLY A 437 16.02 -36.34 6.96
CA GLY A 437 16.39 -37.32 5.95
C GLY A 437 15.71 -37.11 4.59
N LYS A 438 15.01 -35.98 4.39
CA LYS A 438 14.36 -35.63 3.12
C LYS A 438 15.39 -35.02 2.16
N LYS A 439 15.25 -35.26 0.85
CA LYS A 439 16.21 -34.76 -0.15
C LYS A 439 15.97 -33.26 -0.37
N ARG A 440 17.05 -32.50 -0.46
CA ARG A 440 16.98 -31.04 -0.68
C ARG A 440 16.22 -30.64 -1.95
N ASN A 441 16.35 -31.41 -3.02
CA ASN A 441 15.71 -31.10 -4.29
C ASN A 441 14.19 -31.27 -4.25
N ASP A 442 13.68 -32.09 -3.33
CA ASP A 442 12.24 -32.34 -3.17
C ASP A 442 11.54 -31.23 -2.36
N LEU A 443 12.31 -30.24 -1.85
CA LEU A 443 11.76 -29.16 -1.02
C LEU A 443 10.87 -28.21 -1.82
N GLN A 444 11.21 -27.93 -3.08
CA GLN A 444 10.40 -27.03 -3.91
C GLN A 444 9.06 -27.67 -4.25
N ASP A 445 9.06 -28.95 -4.63
CA ASP A 445 7.84 -29.73 -4.85
C ASP A 445 6.96 -29.79 -3.59
N HIS A 446 7.58 -29.89 -2.41
CA HIS A 446 6.83 -29.82 -1.16
C HIS A 446 6.19 -28.44 -0.93
N LEU A 447 6.92 -27.35 -1.18
CA LEU A 447 6.38 -26.00 -1.04
C LEU A 447 5.25 -25.71 -2.04
N GLN A 448 5.38 -26.23 -3.26
CA GLN A 448 4.33 -26.18 -4.28
C GLN A 448 3.08 -26.91 -3.80
N LYS A 449 3.23 -28.13 -3.30
CA LYS A 449 2.11 -28.89 -2.72
C LYS A 449 1.44 -28.16 -1.56
N VAL A 450 2.21 -27.59 -0.64
CA VAL A 450 1.67 -26.82 0.48
C VAL A 450 0.92 -25.57 -0.02
N TYR A 451 1.40 -24.93 -1.08
CA TYR A 451 0.70 -23.81 -1.70
C TYR A 451 -0.66 -24.24 -2.26
N GLU A 452 -0.70 -25.29 -3.09
CA GLU A 452 -1.94 -25.82 -3.68
C GLU A 452 -2.96 -26.23 -2.60
N GLU A 453 -2.49 -26.86 -1.53
CA GLU A 453 -3.36 -27.31 -0.44
C GLU A 453 -3.86 -26.16 0.44
N SER A 454 -3.14 -25.04 0.56
CA SER A 454 -3.45 -23.99 1.55
C SER A 454 -3.86 -22.63 1.00
N VAL A 455 -3.58 -22.31 -0.26
CA VAL A 455 -3.83 -20.97 -0.83
C VAL A 455 -5.32 -20.59 -0.83
N TYR A 456 -6.21 -21.59 -0.85
CA TYR A 456 -7.68 -21.41 -0.86
C TYR A 456 -8.38 -21.99 0.37
N ASP A 457 -7.66 -22.29 1.47
CA ASP A 457 -8.24 -22.90 2.67
C ASP A 457 -9.41 -22.07 3.26
N PHE A 458 -9.42 -20.76 3.01
CA PHE A 458 -10.46 -19.84 3.48
C PHE A 458 -11.81 -19.95 2.74
N VAL A 459 -11.91 -20.74 1.66
CA VAL A 459 -13.17 -20.94 0.90
C VAL A 459 -13.71 -22.37 0.96
N THR A 460 -13.14 -23.24 1.78
CA THR A 460 -13.54 -24.66 1.91
C THR A 460 -15.04 -24.87 2.17
N ASP A 461 -15.67 -23.99 2.97
CA ASP A 461 -17.10 -24.01 3.27
C ASP A 461 -17.92 -22.97 2.46
N ALA A 462 -17.31 -22.32 1.47
CA ALA A 462 -18.00 -21.31 0.68
C ALA A 462 -19.03 -21.95 -0.26
N SER A 463 -20.19 -21.31 -0.36
CA SER A 463 -21.18 -21.59 -1.41
C SER A 463 -21.37 -20.36 -2.30
N VAL A 464 -21.61 -20.64 -3.58
CA VAL A 464 -22.01 -19.67 -4.59
C VAL A 464 -23.43 -20.02 -5.01
N PRO A 465 -24.36 -19.04 -5.09
CA PRO A 465 -25.66 -19.26 -5.71
C PRO A 465 -25.48 -19.77 -7.15
N ALA A 466 -26.25 -20.78 -7.54
CA ALA A 466 -26.23 -21.25 -8.92
C ALA A 466 -26.72 -20.14 -9.85
N THR A 467 -26.01 -19.93 -10.96
CA THR A 467 -26.45 -19.02 -12.01
C THR A 467 -27.81 -19.47 -12.57
N PRO A 468 -28.80 -18.56 -12.75
CA PRO A 468 -30.09 -18.91 -13.33
C PRO A 468 -29.94 -19.56 -14.72
N GLU A 469 -30.90 -20.39 -15.15
CA GLU A 469 -30.86 -21.06 -16.47
C GLU A 469 -30.78 -20.06 -17.64
N GLU A 470 -31.43 -18.91 -17.51
CA GLU A 470 -31.34 -17.82 -18.49
C GLU A 470 -30.14 -16.89 -18.26
N GLY A 471 -29.38 -17.08 -17.17
CA GLY A 471 -28.23 -16.26 -16.80
C GLY A 471 -27.05 -16.45 -17.76
N ARG A 472 -26.13 -15.49 -17.75
CA ARG A 472 -24.96 -15.47 -18.65
C ARG A 472 -23.69 -15.92 -17.96
N THR A 473 -22.70 -16.34 -18.75
CA THR A 473 -21.34 -16.56 -18.24
C THR A 473 -20.72 -15.22 -17.91
N VAL A 474 -20.25 -15.04 -16.68
CA VAL A 474 -19.55 -13.81 -16.26
C VAL A 474 -18.10 -13.88 -16.72
N LEU A 475 -17.63 -12.82 -17.39
CA LEU A 475 -16.23 -12.67 -17.75
C LEU A 475 -15.58 -11.63 -16.85
N THR A 476 -14.60 -12.06 -16.05
CA THR A 476 -13.79 -11.18 -15.21
C THR A 476 -12.43 -10.99 -15.84
N GLU A 477 -12.02 -9.74 -16.08
CA GLU A 477 -10.69 -9.40 -16.57
C GLU A 477 -9.86 -8.81 -15.42
N LEU A 478 -8.76 -9.48 -15.07
CA LEU A 478 -7.79 -9.04 -14.07
C LEU A 478 -6.49 -8.64 -14.75
N PHE A 479 -6.06 -7.40 -14.53
CA PHE A 479 -4.76 -6.90 -14.93
C PHE A 479 -3.81 -6.96 -13.73
N THR A 480 -2.74 -7.72 -13.86
CA THR A 480 -1.84 -8.09 -12.76
C THR A 480 -0.37 -8.03 -13.17
N GLY A 481 0.53 -8.42 -12.27
CA GLY A 481 1.94 -8.63 -12.56
C GLY A 481 2.64 -9.45 -11.46
N GLN A 482 3.57 -10.33 -11.85
CA GLN A 482 4.30 -11.23 -10.94
C GLN A 482 5.13 -10.49 -9.88
N GLY A 483 5.48 -9.24 -10.14
CA GLY A 483 6.24 -8.36 -9.26
C GLY A 483 5.39 -7.31 -8.55
N CYS A 484 4.07 -7.46 -8.55
CA CYS A 484 3.10 -6.56 -7.93
C CYS A 484 2.63 -7.14 -6.58
N PRO A 485 3.13 -6.67 -5.42
CA PRO A 485 2.63 -7.10 -4.11
C PRO A 485 1.13 -6.87 -3.87
N PRO A 486 0.52 -5.72 -4.24
CA PRO A 486 -0.91 -5.52 -4.00
C PRO A 486 -1.81 -6.33 -4.94
N CYS A 487 -1.25 -6.98 -5.97
CA CYS A 487 -2.02 -7.84 -6.87
C CYS A 487 -2.38 -9.20 -6.24
N VAL A 488 -1.63 -9.63 -5.22
CA VAL A 488 -1.79 -10.94 -4.57
C VAL A 488 -3.22 -11.19 -4.12
N ALA A 489 -3.87 -10.23 -3.45
CA ALA A 489 -5.24 -10.41 -3.01
C ALA A 489 -6.20 -10.65 -4.19
N ALA A 490 -6.03 -9.91 -5.30
CA ALA A 490 -6.88 -10.03 -6.48
C ALA A 490 -6.68 -11.37 -7.20
N ASP A 491 -5.43 -11.79 -7.39
CA ASP A 491 -5.09 -13.07 -8.02
C ASP A 491 -5.62 -14.25 -7.21
N VAL A 492 -5.40 -14.24 -5.90
CA VAL A 492 -5.85 -15.32 -5.00
C VAL A 492 -7.37 -15.32 -4.85
N ALA A 493 -8.02 -14.16 -4.74
CA ALA A 493 -9.47 -14.08 -4.62
C ALA A 493 -10.19 -14.56 -5.89
N THR A 494 -9.68 -14.19 -7.06
CA THR A 494 -10.23 -14.66 -8.34
C THR A 494 -9.95 -16.14 -8.56
N GLY A 495 -8.76 -16.63 -8.22
CA GLY A 495 -8.44 -18.07 -8.28
C GLY A 495 -9.30 -18.91 -7.32
N ALA A 496 -9.60 -18.37 -6.13
CA ALA A 496 -10.53 -18.99 -5.20
C ALA A 496 -11.95 -19.07 -5.78
N LEU A 497 -12.43 -18.05 -6.51
CA LEU A 497 -13.70 -18.14 -7.22
C LEU A 497 -13.68 -19.22 -8.31
N GLU A 498 -12.61 -19.31 -9.11
CA GLU A 498 -12.46 -20.35 -10.14
C GLU A 498 -12.42 -21.77 -9.53
N SER A 499 -11.94 -21.91 -8.29
CA SER A 499 -11.94 -23.20 -7.59
C SER A 499 -13.33 -23.69 -7.17
N ILE A 500 -14.33 -22.80 -7.10
CA ILE A 500 -15.69 -23.13 -6.61
C ILE A 500 -16.80 -22.86 -7.64
N MET A 501 -16.50 -22.13 -8.72
CA MET A 501 -17.43 -21.85 -9.81
C MET A 501 -17.01 -22.58 -11.08
N PRO A 502 -17.94 -23.24 -11.80
CA PRO A 502 -17.61 -23.85 -13.09
C PRO A 502 -17.35 -22.78 -14.15
N GLN A 503 -16.53 -23.11 -15.16
CA GLN A 503 -16.21 -22.21 -16.26
C GLN A 503 -17.40 -21.80 -17.14
N SER A 504 -18.54 -22.49 -17.01
CA SER A 504 -19.81 -22.11 -17.62
C SER A 504 -20.52 -20.96 -16.88
N GLU A 505 -20.04 -20.57 -15.70
CA GLU A 505 -20.61 -19.49 -14.89
C GLU A 505 -19.61 -18.33 -14.72
N LEU A 506 -18.32 -18.64 -14.59
CA LEU A 506 -17.26 -17.65 -14.45
C LEU A 506 -16.03 -18.03 -15.27
N ILE A 507 -15.55 -17.07 -16.07
CA ILE A 507 -14.24 -17.12 -16.71
C ILE A 507 -13.43 -15.94 -16.17
N VAL A 508 -12.21 -16.17 -15.70
CA VAL A 508 -11.27 -15.11 -15.32
C VAL A 508 -10.14 -15.06 -16.34
N LEU A 509 -9.86 -13.90 -16.91
CA LEU A 509 -8.72 -13.65 -17.79
C LEU A 509 -7.66 -12.85 -17.03
N ARG A 510 -6.42 -13.32 -17.02
CA ARG A 510 -5.30 -12.61 -16.39
C ARG A 510 -4.37 -12.01 -17.43
N TYR A 511 -4.38 -10.68 -17.50
CA TYR A 511 -3.52 -9.87 -18.35
C TYR A 511 -2.31 -9.41 -17.54
N HIS A 512 -1.15 -10.01 -17.79
CA HIS A 512 0.10 -9.59 -17.16
C HIS A 512 0.65 -8.33 -17.82
N LEU A 513 1.07 -7.37 -17.00
CA LEU A 513 1.66 -6.11 -17.44
C LEU A 513 3.04 -5.90 -16.81
N HIS A 514 3.88 -5.10 -17.46
CA HIS A 514 5.17 -4.65 -16.91
C HIS A 514 5.04 -3.57 -15.82
N ILE A 515 4.05 -3.70 -14.92
CA ILE A 515 3.72 -2.73 -13.86
C ILE A 515 3.49 -3.47 -12.53
N PRO A 516 4.16 -3.09 -11.43
CA PRO A 516 5.21 -2.06 -11.32
C PRO A 516 6.61 -2.57 -11.74
N ALA A 517 6.72 -3.85 -12.10
CA ALA A 517 7.99 -4.51 -12.37
C ALA A 517 7.91 -5.32 -13.68
N PRO A 518 9.06 -5.67 -14.28
CA PRO A 518 9.12 -6.57 -15.44
C PRO A 518 8.41 -7.90 -15.19
N ASP A 519 7.70 -8.38 -16.19
CA ASP A 519 6.86 -9.57 -16.13
C ASP A 519 7.05 -10.44 -17.38
N PRO A 520 7.50 -11.71 -17.25
CA PRO A 520 7.79 -12.58 -18.39
C PRO A 520 6.55 -13.08 -19.13
N MET A 521 5.33 -12.84 -18.61
CA MET A 521 4.08 -13.24 -19.24
C MET A 521 3.34 -12.06 -19.86
N ALA A 522 3.87 -10.83 -19.72
CA ALA A 522 3.35 -9.67 -20.41
C ALA A 522 3.53 -9.81 -21.92
N ASN A 523 2.59 -9.22 -22.65
CA ASN A 523 2.59 -9.23 -24.11
C ASN A 523 1.83 -8.03 -24.66
N LYS A 524 2.01 -7.81 -25.96
CA LYS A 524 1.42 -6.68 -26.67
C LYS A 524 -0.11 -6.62 -26.58
N ASP A 525 -0.79 -7.76 -26.67
CA ASP A 525 -2.25 -7.77 -26.63
C ASP A 525 -2.79 -7.41 -25.24
N ALA A 526 -2.05 -7.75 -24.17
CA ALA A 526 -2.35 -7.30 -22.81
C ALA A 526 -2.18 -5.78 -22.65
N ASP A 527 -1.14 -5.19 -23.25
CA ASP A 527 -0.96 -3.74 -23.26
C ASP A 527 -2.10 -3.04 -24.02
N GLU A 528 -2.46 -3.53 -25.21
CA GLU A 528 -3.57 -2.97 -26.00
C GLU A 528 -4.91 -3.08 -25.26
N ARG A 529 -5.15 -4.20 -24.56
CA ARG A 529 -6.36 -4.37 -23.72
C ARG A 529 -6.34 -3.47 -22.48
N SER A 530 -5.16 -3.22 -21.90
CA SER A 530 -4.98 -2.27 -20.80
C SER A 530 -5.26 -0.83 -21.24
N GLU A 531 -4.83 -0.45 -22.45
CA GLU A 531 -5.13 0.84 -23.07
C GLU A 531 -6.63 1.04 -23.32
N TYR A 532 -7.34 0.01 -23.80
CA TYR A 532 -8.79 0.04 -24.00
C TYR A 532 -9.57 0.47 -22.73
N TYR A 533 -9.12 0.01 -21.56
CA TYR A 533 -9.71 0.38 -20.27
C TYR A 533 -9.07 1.60 -19.59
N GLY A 534 -8.04 2.19 -20.18
CA GLY A 534 -7.31 3.33 -19.61
C GLY A 534 -6.61 3.01 -18.27
N ILE A 535 -6.10 1.79 -18.12
CA ILE A 535 -5.49 1.31 -16.88
C ILE A 535 -4.15 2.02 -16.64
N ARG A 536 -3.92 2.41 -15.39
CA ARG A 536 -2.70 3.11 -14.94
C ARG A 536 -1.96 2.40 -13.83
N GLY A 537 -2.45 1.25 -13.39
CA GLY A 537 -1.90 0.52 -12.26
C GLY A 537 -2.55 -0.84 -12.11
N THR A 538 -1.77 -1.75 -11.55
CA THR A 538 -2.17 -3.10 -11.18
C THR A 538 -2.27 -3.21 -9.65
N PRO A 539 -3.22 -4.00 -9.10
CA PRO A 539 -4.25 -4.72 -9.85
C PRO A 539 -5.35 -3.79 -10.39
N SER A 540 -6.00 -4.21 -11.48
CA SER A 540 -7.26 -3.63 -11.96
C SER A 540 -8.19 -4.76 -12.38
N VAL A 541 -9.42 -4.77 -11.85
CA VAL A 541 -10.43 -5.81 -12.10
C VAL A 541 -11.64 -5.21 -12.81
N PHE A 542 -12.18 -5.96 -13.77
CA PHE A 542 -13.42 -5.65 -14.46
C PHE A 542 -14.32 -6.89 -14.47
N ILE A 543 -15.58 -6.74 -14.08
CA ILE A 543 -16.60 -7.78 -14.12
C ILE A 543 -17.58 -7.40 -15.24
N ASP A 544 -17.66 -8.24 -16.27
CA ASP A 544 -18.36 -7.97 -17.52
C ASP A 544 -18.01 -6.59 -18.12
N GLY A 545 -16.72 -6.25 -18.08
CA GLY A 545 -16.16 -4.99 -18.57
C GLY A 545 -16.47 -3.77 -17.72
N LYS A 546 -17.02 -3.94 -16.51
CA LYS A 546 -17.28 -2.86 -15.54
C LYS A 546 -16.34 -2.96 -14.35
N ARG A 547 -15.76 -1.83 -13.94
CA ARG A 547 -14.98 -1.74 -12.71
C ARG A 547 -15.91 -1.89 -11.49
N PRO A 548 -15.61 -2.77 -10.53
CA PRO A 548 -16.39 -2.88 -9.30
C PRO A 548 -16.32 -1.58 -8.48
N GLU A 549 -17.35 -1.34 -7.66
CA GLU A 549 -17.46 -0.14 -6.80
C GLU A 549 -16.60 -0.23 -5.52
N PHE A 550 -15.89 -1.34 -5.32
CA PHE A 550 -14.97 -1.58 -4.22
C PHE A 550 -13.54 -1.76 -4.77
N PRO A 551 -12.50 -1.37 -4.00
CA PRO A 551 -11.13 -1.68 -4.36
C PRO A 551 -10.92 -3.19 -4.33
N VAL A 552 -10.05 -3.70 -5.20
CA VAL A 552 -9.63 -5.11 -5.19
C VAL A 552 -8.11 -5.14 -5.19
N ALA A 553 -7.50 -5.06 -4.01
CA ALA A 553 -6.05 -4.97 -3.87
C ALA A 553 -5.59 -5.33 -2.45
N GLY A 554 -4.39 -5.90 -2.33
CA GLY A 554 -3.81 -6.22 -1.04
C GLY A 554 -2.84 -7.40 -1.08
N GLY A 555 -2.37 -7.80 0.10
CA GLY A 555 -1.60 -9.03 0.27
C GLY A 555 -2.51 -10.25 0.47
N TYR A 556 -1.90 -11.41 0.70
CA TYR A 556 -2.62 -12.66 0.90
C TYR A 556 -3.66 -12.60 2.03
N THR A 557 -3.38 -11.87 3.13
CA THR A 557 -4.32 -11.76 4.25
C THR A 557 -5.62 -11.01 3.93
N GLN A 558 -5.65 -10.23 2.84
CA GLN A 558 -6.86 -9.54 2.36
C GLN A 558 -7.66 -10.40 1.37
N ALA A 559 -7.13 -11.52 0.88
CA ALA A 559 -7.76 -12.30 -0.18
C ALA A 559 -9.16 -12.83 0.19
N LEU A 560 -9.43 -13.12 1.48
CA LEU A 560 -10.76 -13.54 1.94
C LEU A 560 -11.82 -12.44 1.78
N GLU A 561 -11.49 -11.21 2.18
CA GLU A 561 -12.40 -10.06 2.05
C GLU A 561 -12.68 -9.78 0.57
N GLU A 562 -11.61 -9.78 -0.25
CA GLU A 562 -11.76 -9.56 -1.70
C GLU A 562 -12.53 -10.68 -2.38
N PHE A 563 -12.33 -11.94 -1.97
CA PHE A 563 -13.12 -13.07 -2.44
C PHE A 563 -14.60 -12.88 -2.13
N GLN A 564 -14.96 -12.45 -0.92
CA GLN A 564 -16.36 -12.22 -0.53
C GLN A 564 -17.00 -11.12 -1.39
N ASN A 565 -16.31 -10.00 -1.57
CA ASN A 565 -16.78 -8.88 -2.38
C ASN A 565 -16.95 -9.28 -3.85
N LEU A 566 -15.95 -9.96 -4.43
CA LEU A 566 -16.01 -10.44 -5.81
C LEU A 566 -17.09 -11.51 -5.99
N LYS A 567 -17.26 -12.43 -5.04
CA LYS A 567 -18.30 -13.45 -5.09
C LYS A 567 -19.69 -12.83 -5.22
N GLU A 568 -19.99 -11.81 -4.41
CA GLU A 568 -21.27 -11.10 -4.46
C GLU A 568 -21.45 -10.39 -5.80
N ALA A 569 -20.42 -9.68 -6.27
CA ALA A 569 -20.47 -8.94 -7.52
C ALA A 569 -20.62 -9.85 -8.75
N VAL A 570 -19.87 -10.95 -8.82
CA VAL A 570 -19.95 -11.96 -9.90
C VAL A 570 -21.30 -12.65 -9.89
N SER A 571 -21.78 -13.12 -8.73
CA SER A 571 -23.08 -13.79 -8.63
C SER A 571 -24.20 -12.89 -9.16
N LYS A 572 -24.19 -11.61 -8.78
CA LYS A 572 -25.16 -10.62 -9.26
C LYS A 572 -25.04 -10.33 -10.77
N ALA A 573 -23.82 -10.36 -11.31
CA ALA A 573 -23.61 -10.16 -12.74
C ALA A 573 -24.20 -11.33 -13.57
N GLY A 574 -24.03 -12.57 -13.10
CA GLY A 574 -24.52 -13.79 -13.76
C GLY A 574 -26.04 -13.91 -13.81
N GLU A 575 -26.78 -13.23 -12.93
CA GLU A 575 -28.26 -13.19 -12.95
C GLU A 575 -28.84 -12.53 -14.22
N LYS A 576 -28.03 -11.75 -14.95
CA LYS A 576 -28.48 -11.08 -16.17
C LYS A 576 -28.61 -12.09 -17.32
N PRO A 577 -29.72 -12.07 -18.07
CA PRO A 577 -29.81 -12.86 -19.28
C PRO A 577 -28.97 -12.28 -20.41
N SER A 578 -28.31 -13.14 -21.20
CA SER A 578 -27.55 -12.68 -22.37
C SER A 578 -28.42 -12.49 -23.61
N GLY A 579 -29.35 -13.43 -23.86
CA GLY A 579 -30.05 -13.52 -25.15
C GLY A 579 -29.08 -13.75 -26.32
N ILE A 580 -27.88 -14.29 -26.06
CA ILE A 580 -26.81 -14.51 -27.04
C ILE A 580 -26.34 -15.96 -26.94
N THR A 581 -26.20 -16.63 -28.08
CA THR A 581 -25.56 -17.95 -28.20
C THR A 581 -24.19 -17.78 -28.84
N LEU A 582 -23.16 -18.39 -28.24
CA LEU A 582 -21.80 -18.47 -28.76
C LEU A 582 -21.49 -19.90 -29.21
N ASP A 583 -21.45 -20.11 -30.53
CA ASP A 583 -20.99 -21.35 -31.16
C ASP A 583 -19.49 -21.21 -31.50
N VAL A 584 -18.61 -21.86 -30.73
CA VAL A 584 -17.15 -21.71 -30.86
C VAL A 584 -16.48 -23.08 -30.97
N ALA A 585 -15.50 -23.18 -31.88
CA ALA A 585 -14.66 -24.36 -32.04
C ALA A 585 -13.21 -23.95 -32.34
N ALA A 586 -12.27 -24.67 -31.73
CA ALA A 586 -10.84 -24.51 -31.97
C ALA A 586 -10.21 -25.89 -32.17
N SER A 587 -9.44 -26.06 -33.25
CA SER A 587 -8.78 -27.34 -33.55
C SER A 587 -7.35 -27.14 -34.03
N ALA A 588 -6.41 -27.85 -33.41
CA ALA A 588 -5.00 -27.89 -33.79
C ALA A 588 -4.77 -28.85 -34.98
N ALA A 589 -4.07 -28.34 -35.99
CA ALA A 589 -3.62 -29.08 -37.17
C ALA A 589 -2.13 -28.82 -37.40
N GLY A 590 -1.27 -29.56 -36.68
CA GLY A 590 0.18 -29.33 -36.70
C GLY A 590 0.52 -28.06 -35.93
N GLU A 591 1.18 -27.09 -36.57
CA GLU A 591 1.60 -25.81 -35.95
C GLU A 591 0.53 -24.70 -36.04
N VAL A 592 -0.67 -25.03 -36.51
CA VAL A 592 -1.75 -24.07 -36.76
C VAL A 592 -2.98 -24.47 -35.98
N VAL A 593 -3.62 -23.50 -35.32
CA VAL A 593 -4.95 -23.66 -34.71
C VAL A 593 -5.98 -23.00 -35.61
N HIS A 594 -6.95 -23.77 -36.09
CA HIS A 594 -8.11 -23.27 -36.82
C HIS A 594 -9.22 -22.90 -35.85
N ILE A 595 -9.79 -21.70 -36.00
CA ILE A 595 -10.80 -21.15 -35.09
C ILE A 595 -12.02 -20.72 -35.89
N SER A 596 -13.19 -21.20 -35.46
CA SER A 596 -14.52 -20.84 -35.94
C SER A 596 -15.32 -20.31 -34.75
N ALA A 597 -15.77 -19.06 -34.82
CA ALA A 597 -16.59 -18.46 -33.78
C ALA A 597 -17.78 -17.73 -34.38
N ARG A 598 -18.98 -18.02 -33.84
CA ARG A 598 -20.23 -17.37 -34.23
C ARG A 598 -21.00 -16.93 -33.00
N ALA A 599 -21.32 -15.65 -32.95
CA ALA A 599 -22.29 -15.09 -32.02
C ALA A 599 -23.63 -14.87 -32.71
N LYS A 600 -24.71 -15.30 -32.07
CA LYS A 600 -26.08 -15.08 -32.52
C LYS A 600 -26.91 -14.53 -31.37
N ALA A 601 -27.61 -13.41 -31.58
CA ALA A 601 -28.47 -12.80 -30.58
C ALA A 601 -29.97 -12.98 -30.90
N ASP A 602 -30.81 -12.89 -29.87
CA ASP A 602 -32.28 -12.83 -30.01
C ASP A 602 -32.77 -11.53 -30.64
N LYS A 603 -31.93 -10.49 -30.60
CA LYS A 603 -32.14 -9.15 -31.15
C LYS A 603 -30.88 -8.70 -31.87
N ASP A 604 -31.01 -7.74 -32.79
CA ASP A 604 -29.85 -7.15 -33.46
C ASP A 604 -28.83 -6.61 -32.44
N PHE A 605 -27.56 -6.87 -32.71
CA PHE A 605 -26.47 -6.34 -31.91
C PHE A 605 -26.37 -4.81 -32.08
N PRO A 606 -25.91 -4.07 -31.05
CA PRO A 606 -25.44 -2.70 -31.22
C PRO A 606 -24.35 -2.61 -32.29
N GLU A 607 -24.26 -1.50 -33.04
CA GLU A 607 -23.19 -1.29 -34.04
C GLU A 607 -21.78 -1.33 -33.42
N SER A 608 -21.67 -0.99 -32.14
CA SER A 608 -20.47 -1.04 -31.31
C SER A 608 -20.11 -2.45 -30.81
N ALA A 609 -20.96 -3.46 -31.03
CA ALA A 609 -20.69 -4.82 -30.58
C ALA A 609 -19.53 -5.47 -31.34
N ARG A 610 -18.63 -6.12 -30.60
CA ARG A 610 -17.47 -6.84 -31.12
C ARG A 610 -17.41 -8.24 -30.53
N LEU A 611 -17.22 -9.23 -31.39
CA LEU A 611 -16.79 -10.57 -31.01
C LEU A 611 -15.26 -10.59 -30.91
N ARG A 612 -14.73 -10.99 -29.75
CA ARG A 612 -13.31 -11.08 -29.44
C ARG A 612 -12.92 -12.51 -29.09
N LEU A 613 -11.70 -12.88 -29.45
CA LEU A 613 -11.11 -14.18 -29.16
C LEU A 613 -9.84 -13.99 -28.34
N VAL A 614 -9.64 -14.84 -27.35
CA VAL A 614 -8.50 -14.80 -26.44
C VAL A 614 -7.93 -16.20 -26.31
N LEU A 615 -6.65 -16.35 -26.63
CA LEU A 615 -5.90 -17.55 -26.36
C LEU A 615 -5.31 -17.44 -24.95
N VAL A 616 -5.64 -18.39 -24.09
CA VAL A 616 -5.19 -18.42 -22.70
C VAL A 616 -4.38 -19.67 -22.43
N GLU A 617 -3.39 -19.57 -21.56
CA GLU A 617 -2.73 -20.71 -20.93
C GLU A 617 -3.37 -20.92 -19.55
N ARG A 618 -3.93 -22.11 -19.33
CA ARG A 618 -4.78 -22.39 -18.16
C ARG A 618 -3.98 -22.35 -16.86
N GLU A 619 -2.74 -22.80 -16.89
CA GLU A 619 -1.86 -22.82 -15.73
C GLU A 619 -0.39 -22.69 -16.13
N VAL A 620 0.37 -21.89 -15.39
CA VAL A 620 1.83 -21.85 -15.45
C VAL A 620 2.37 -21.90 -14.03
N ASP A 621 3.13 -22.95 -13.73
CA ASP A 621 3.88 -23.07 -12.49
C ASP A 621 5.11 -22.16 -12.52
N MET A 622 5.08 -21.11 -11.71
CA MET A 622 6.20 -20.20 -11.56
C MET A 622 6.18 -19.54 -10.19
N GLN A 623 7.30 -19.65 -9.47
CA GLN A 623 7.54 -18.87 -8.26
C GLN A 623 7.74 -17.39 -8.62
N SER A 624 6.65 -16.62 -8.53
CA SER A 624 6.59 -15.19 -8.82
C SER A 624 7.24 -14.37 -7.69
N MET A 625 7.70 -13.16 -8.00
CA MET A 625 8.33 -12.27 -7.01
C MET A 625 7.40 -11.84 -5.87
N ASN A 626 6.10 -11.79 -6.12
CA ASN A 626 5.06 -11.52 -5.12
C ASN A 626 4.65 -12.78 -4.32
N GLY A 627 5.23 -13.95 -4.64
CA GLY A 627 5.03 -15.21 -3.93
C GLY A 627 3.91 -16.10 -4.47
N ILE A 628 3.18 -15.68 -5.51
CA ILE A 628 2.26 -16.57 -6.24
C ILE A 628 3.08 -17.67 -6.93
N ARG A 629 2.61 -18.92 -6.86
CA ARG A 629 3.34 -20.09 -7.38
C ARG A 629 2.68 -20.74 -8.59
N ALA A 630 1.37 -20.58 -8.75
CA ALA A 630 0.62 -21.00 -9.93
C ALA A 630 -0.13 -19.79 -10.50
N GLN A 631 0.04 -19.54 -11.78
CA GLN A 631 -0.65 -18.48 -12.51
C GLN A 631 -1.73 -19.11 -13.38
N HIS A 632 -2.98 -18.66 -13.27
CA HIS A 632 -4.11 -19.30 -13.96
C HIS A 632 -4.68 -18.40 -15.07
N MET A 633 -5.15 -19.01 -16.16
CA MET A 633 -5.87 -18.32 -17.24
C MET A 633 -5.14 -17.09 -17.79
N ILE A 634 -3.84 -17.26 -18.05
CA ILE A 634 -2.93 -16.22 -18.52
C ILE A 634 -3.21 -15.93 -19.98
N VAL A 635 -3.49 -14.68 -20.32
CA VAL A 635 -3.69 -14.29 -21.72
C VAL A 635 -2.37 -14.35 -22.48
N ARG A 636 -2.30 -15.20 -23.52
CA ARG A 636 -1.13 -15.36 -24.39
C ARG A 636 -1.28 -14.66 -25.74
N GLY A 637 -2.50 -14.33 -26.14
CA GLY A 637 -2.75 -13.50 -27.32
C GLY A 637 -4.24 -13.38 -27.65
N MET A 638 -4.58 -12.51 -28.58
CA MET A 638 -5.94 -12.26 -29.05
C MET A 638 -6.04 -12.50 -30.56
N PRO A 639 -6.35 -13.74 -31.00
CA PRO A 639 -6.49 -14.05 -32.43
C PRO A 639 -7.52 -13.13 -33.11
N GLY A 640 -7.14 -12.52 -34.23
CA GLY A 640 -7.96 -11.50 -34.90
C GLY A 640 -7.76 -10.07 -34.36
N GLY A 641 -6.91 -9.89 -33.35
CA GLY A 641 -6.54 -8.61 -32.75
C GLY A 641 -7.47 -8.18 -31.61
N SER A 642 -6.97 -7.27 -30.76
CA SER A 642 -7.68 -6.71 -29.60
C SER A 642 -9.00 -6.01 -29.95
N GLY A 643 -9.12 -5.48 -31.17
CA GLY A 643 -10.32 -4.81 -31.68
C GLY A 643 -11.53 -5.72 -31.94
N GLY A 644 -11.32 -7.02 -32.15
CA GLY A 644 -12.39 -7.98 -32.49
C GLY A 644 -13.06 -7.74 -33.85
N ALA A 645 -14.13 -8.49 -34.13
CA ALA A 645 -14.96 -8.32 -35.33
C ALA A 645 -16.36 -7.79 -34.99
N GLY A 646 -16.86 -6.84 -35.78
CA GLY A 646 -18.28 -6.47 -35.78
C GLY A 646 -19.10 -7.39 -36.68
N GLY A 647 -20.43 -7.32 -36.57
CA GLY A 647 -21.35 -8.04 -37.45
C GLY A 647 -22.41 -7.16 -38.08
N ASP A 648 -23.40 -7.81 -38.71
CA ASP A 648 -24.55 -7.19 -39.35
C ASP A 648 -25.82 -7.82 -38.78
N GLY A 649 -26.71 -7.00 -38.21
CA GLY A 649 -27.94 -7.45 -37.55
C GLY A 649 -27.69 -8.33 -36.32
N ASP A 650 -28.23 -9.54 -36.32
CA ASP A 650 -28.28 -10.47 -35.18
C ASP A 650 -27.09 -11.44 -35.09
N THR A 651 -26.12 -11.33 -36.00
CA THR A 651 -25.05 -12.33 -36.16
C THR A 651 -23.67 -11.69 -36.35
N ILE A 652 -22.67 -12.19 -35.62
CA ILE A 652 -21.24 -11.89 -35.80
C ILE A 652 -20.50 -13.21 -36.06
N ILE A 653 -19.64 -13.26 -37.09
CA ILE A 653 -18.88 -14.47 -37.47
C ILE A 653 -17.41 -14.11 -37.60
N MET A 654 -16.55 -14.97 -37.05
CA MET A 654 -15.09 -14.88 -37.20
C MET A 654 -14.52 -16.27 -37.52
N GLU A 655 -13.76 -16.35 -38.60
CA GLU A 655 -13.06 -17.55 -39.07
C GLU A 655 -11.60 -17.21 -39.33
N LEU A 656 -10.66 -17.85 -38.62
CA LEU A 656 -9.24 -17.57 -38.79
C LEU A 656 -8.36 -18.78 -38.47
N SER A 657 -7.07 -18.64 -38.79
CA SER A 657 -6.04 -19.63 -38.48
C SER A 657 -4.89 -18.93 -37.77
N GLN A 658 -4.54 -19.40 -36.57
CA GLN A 658 -3.46 -18.87 -35.75
C GLN A 658 -2.23 -19.76 -35.90
N SER A 659 -1.09 -19.17 -36.30
CA SER A 659 0.20 -19.86 -36.24
C SER A 659 0.70 -19.88 -34.80
N MET A 660 1.00 -21.07 -34.28
CA MET A 660 1.51 -21.23 -32.91
C MET A 660 2.99 -20.89 -32.82
N THR A 661 3.78 -21.29 -33.82
CA THR A 661 5.18 -20.85 -33.97
C THR A 661 5.28 -19.32 -34.03
N GLY A 662 4.44 -18.68 -34.86
CA GLY A 662 4.40 -17.22 -34.97
C GLY A 662 3.96 -16.52 -33.67
N LEU A 663 3.02 -17.12 -32.91
CA LEU A 663 2.66 -16.62 -31.58
C LEU A 663 3.88 -16.63 -30.64
N LYS A 664 4.56 -17.77 -30.52
CA LYS A 664 5.73 -17.93 -29.65
C LYS A 664 6.86 -16.96 -30.01
N GLU A 665 7.11 -16.78 -31.30
CA GLU A 665 8.07 -15.80 -31.81
C GLU A 665 7.68 -14.37 -31.43
N SER A 666 6.40 -14.00 -31.56
CA SER A 666 5.91 -12.66 -31.22
C SER A 666 6.03 -12.34 -29.73
N LEU A 667 5.69 -13.31 -28.86
CA LEU A 667 5.84 -13.19 -27.41
C LEU A 667 7.32 -13.01 -27.04
N ASN A 668 8.20 -13.83 -27.63
CA ASN A 668 9.64 -13.72 -27.39
C ASN A 668 10.21 -12.38 -27.88
N ALA A 669 9.74 -11.88 -29.03
CA ALA A 669 10.16 -10.61 -29.60
C ALA A 669 9.76 -9.44 -28.69
N TYR A 670 8.52 -9.41 -28.20
CA TYR A 670 8.02 -8.41 -27.26
C TYR A 670 8.89 -8.33 -25.99
N LEU A 671 9.18 -9.47 -25.35
CA LEU A 671 10.02 -9.50 -24.15
C LEU A 671 11.47 -9.07 -24.43
N THR A 672 11.98 -9.36 -25.63
CA THR A 672 13.33 -8.93 -26.05
C THR A 672 13.38 -7.41 -26.23
N GLU A 673 12.38 -6.82 -26.89
CA GLU A 673 12.27 -5.37 -27.04
C GLU A 673 12.18 -4.68 -25.68
N PHE A 674 11.43 -5.26 -24.73
CA PHE A 674 11.36 -4.73 -23.37
C PHE A 674 12.74 -4.76 -22.66
N GLU A 675 13.47 -5.88 -22.71
CA GLU A 675 14.82 -5.99 -22.13
C GLU A 675 15.79 -4.96 -22.72
N GLU A 676 15.74 -4.77 -24.04
CA GLU A 676 16.53 -3.76 -24.75
C GLU A 676 16.16 -2.34 -24.29
N SER A 677 14.87 -2.05 -24.14
CA SER A 677 14.40 -0.72 -23.70
C SER A 677 14.90 -0.34 -22.30
N ILE A 678 14.89 -1.28 -21.36
CA ILE A 678 15.42 -1.09 -20.00
C ILE A 678 16.96 -0.96 -20.01
N SER A 679 17.62 -1.79 -20.81
CA SER A 679 19.09 -1.80 -20.93
C SER A 679 19.64 -0.52 -21.56
N GLN A 680 18.91 0.12 -22.48
CA GLN A 680 19.26 1.43 -23.03
C GLN A 680 19.24 2.54 -21.97
N GLY A 681 18.48 2.36 -20.88
CA GLY A 681 18.48 3.24 -19.70
C GLY A 681 19.74 3.13 -18.83
N GLY A 682 20.72 2.31 -19.20
CA GLY A 682 21.96 2.08 -18.45
C GLY A 682 21.91 0.94 -17.43
N ASN A 683 20.76 0.26 -17.32
CA ASN A 683 20.56 -0.86 -16.40
C ASN A 683 20.43 -2.16 -17.19
N TYR A 684 21.49 -2.97 -17.27
CA TYR A 684 21.39 -4.29 -17.91
C TYR A 684 20.30 -5.13 -17.23
N PHE A 685 19.31 -5.54 -18.01
CA PHE A 685 18.20 -6.36 -17.56
C PHE A 685 17.98 -7.53 -18.52
N LYS A 686 17.74 -8.71 -17.96
CA LYS A 686 17.36 -9.91 -18.71
C LYS A 686 16.39 -10.73 -17.86
N PHE A 687 15.32 -11.23 -18.46
CA PHE A 687 14.44 -12.20 -17.81
C PHE A 687 15.20 -13.50 -17.52
N VAL A 688 15.01 -14.02 -16.30
CA VAL A 688 15.60 -15.31 -15.88
C VAL A 688 14.90 -16.47 -16.60
N GLN A 689 13.59 -16.37 -16.77
CA GLN A 689 12.72 -17.29 -17.50
C GLN A 689 11.67 -16.48 -18.26
N ARG A 690 11.21 -16.98 -19.41
CA ARG A 690 10.20 -16.32 -20.27
C ARG A 690 8.88 -17.10 -20.41
N ASN A 691 8.79 -18.28 -19.79
CA ASN A 691 7.61 -19.16 -19.77
C ASN A 691 6.95 -19.37 -21.14
N LEU A 692 7.71 -19.70 -22.18
CA LEU A 692 7.21 -19.81 -23.56
C LEU A 692 6.89 -21.24 -23.99
N GLU A 693 6.67 -22.14 -23.03
CA GLU A 693 6.31 -23.54 -23.25
C GLU A 693 4.94 -23.66 -23.96
N LEU A 694 3.92 -22.93 -23.48
CA LEU A 694 2.57 -22.83 -24.08
C LEU A 694 1.84 -24.20 -24.10
N ASP A 695 1.88 -24.92 -23.00
CA ASP A 695 1.55 -26.35 -22.97
C ASP A 695 0.05 -26.63 -22.78
N ASP A 696 -0.66 -25.77 -22.04
CA ASP A 696 -2.07 -25.99 -21.71
C ASP A 696 -2.99 -24.83 -22.17
N LEU A 697 -3.21 -24.77 -23.49
CA LEU A 697 -3.96 -23.69 -24.13
C LEU A 697 -5.46 -23.96 -24.27
N ALA A 698 -6.26 -22.90 -24.06
CA ALA A 698 -7.69 -22.87 -24.34
C ALA A 698 -8.07 -21.58 -25.10
N LEU A 699 -9.27 -21.57 -25.71
CA LEU A 699 -9.81 -20.41 -26.41
C LEU A 699 -11.03 -19.87 -25.66
N VAL A 700 -10.96 -18.59 -25.28
CA VAL A 700 -12.11 -17.83 -24.77
C VAL A 700 -12.66 -16.96 -25.89
N ALA A 701 -13.98 -16.91 -26.04
CA ALA A 701 -14.66 -15.99 -26.93
C ALA A 701 -15.69 -15.19 -26.14
N PHE A 702 -15.82 -13.90 -26.45
CA PHE A 702 -16.82 -13.05 -25.81
C PHE A 702 -17.33 -11.96 -26.75
N VAL A 703 -18.57 -11.52 -26.53
CA VAL A 703 -19.16 -10.36 -27.19
C VAL A 703 -19.15 -9.19 -26.23
N GLN A 704 -18.65 -8.03 -26.67
CA GLN A 704 -18.63 -6.81 -25.87
C GLN A 704 -19.13 -5.63 -26.70
N ASP A 705 -19.92 -4.78 -26.09
CA ASP A 705 -20.32 -3.47 -26.64
C ASP A 705 -19.25 -2.43 -26.32
N ASP A 706 -18.58 -1.86 -27.32
CA ASP A 706 -17.48 -0.92 -27.10
C ASP A 706 -17.90 0.47 -26.61
N ASP A 707 -19.16 0.87 -26.82
CA ASP A 707 -19.65 2.17 -26.34
C ASP A 707 -19.89 2.13 -24.83
N THR A 708 -20.38 0.99 -24.35
CA THR A 708 -20.66 0.79 -22.92
C THR A 708 -19.54 0.03 -22.21
N GLN A 709 -18.64 -0.62 -22.93
CA GLN A 709 -17.69 -1.62 -22.44
C GLN A 709 -18.34 -2.87 -21.83
N GLU A 710 -19.67 -3.02 -21.86
CA GLU A 710 -20.32 -4.19 -21.26
C GLU A 710 -20.04 -5.46 -22.07
N ILE A 711 -19.59 -6.50 -21.37
CA ILE A 711 -19.49 -7.86 -21.92
C ILE A 711 -20.88 -8.50 -21.83
N LEU A 712 -21.38 -8.96 -22.96
CA LEU A 712 -22.76 -9.41 -23.14
C LEU A 712 -22.90 -10.93 -22.96
N GLU A 713 -21.91 -11.70 -23.39
CA GLU A 713 -21.82 -13.16 -23.23
C GLU A 713 -20.37 -13.61 -23.43
N ALA A 714 -19.98 -14.70 -22.78
CA ALA A 714 -18.67 -15.33 -22.93
C ALA A 714 -18.76 -16.86 -22.93
N THR A 715 -17.76 -17.50 -23.53
CA THR A 715 -17.60 -18.96 -23.48
C THR A 715 -16.12 -19.33 -23.56
N ILE A 716 -15.77 -20.51 -23.06
CA ILE A 716 -14.44 -21.10 -23.19
C ILE A 716 -14.56 -22.49 -23.82
N VAL A 717 -13.67 -22.80 -24.75
CA VAL A 717 -13.56 -24.11 -25.38
C VAL A 717 -12.11 -24.62 -25.34
N PRO A 718 -11.91 -25.93 -25.20
CA PRO A 718 -10.58 -26.52 -25.37
C PRO A 718 -10.14 -26.40 -26.84
N ILE A 719 -8.83 -26.53 -27.06
CA ILE A 719 -8.28 -26.70 -28.42
C ILE A 719 -8.21 -28.20 -28.72
N ASP A 720 -9.04 -28.67 -29.65
CA ASP A 720 -9.07 -30.08 -30.03
C ASP A 720 -7.81 -30.47 -30.82
N GLY A 721 -7.15 -31.57 -30.44
CA GLY A 721 -5.97 -32.09 -31.12
C GLY A 721 -4.66 -31.78 -30.37
N THR A 722 -3.53 -31.89 -31.06
CA THR A 722 -2.19 -31.66 -30.48
C THR A 722 -1.48 -30.58 -31.29
N ILE A 723 -1.06 -29.52 -30.61
CA ILE A 723 -0.21 -28.47 -31.20
C ILE A 723 1.20 -29.04 -31.33
N LYS A 724 1.75 -28.95 -32.54
CA LYS A 724 3.17 -29.26 -32.78
C LYS A 724 3.97 -27.97 -32.77
N TRP A 725 5.13 -28.02 -32.14
CA TRP A 725 6.12 -26.95 -32.16
C TRP A 725 7.25 -27.38 -33.09
N GLY A 726 7.70 -26.51 -33.99
CA GLY A 726 8.54 -26.85 -35.15
C GLY A 726 9.94 -27.46 -34.89
N ASP A 727 10.26 -27.82 -33.65
CA ASP A 727 11.57 -28.33 -33.24
C ASP A 727 11.55 -29.78 -32.69
N GLU A 728 10.43 -30.51 -32.72
CA GLU A 728 10.35 -31.88 -32.15
C GLU A 728 11.05 -33.00 -32.97
N GLU A 729 11.68 -32.71 -34.11
CA GLU A 729 12.54 -33.67 -34.83
C GLU A 729 14.03 -33.27 -34.79
N ALA A 730 14.61 -33.20 -33.59
CA ALA A 730 16.05 -33.36 -33.40
C ALA A 730 16.32 -34.40 -32.29
N GLU A 731 16.86 -35.54 -32.72
CA GLU A 731 17.14 -36.74 -31.94
C GLU A 731 17.69 -36.49 -30.53
N THR A 732 17.13 -37.25 -29.59
CA THR A 732 17.75 -37.64 -28.31
C THR A 732 19.26 -37.87 -28.44
N LYS A 733 20.05 -36.88 -28.01
CA LYS A 733 21.35 -37.11 -27.40
C LYS A 733 21.29 -36.55 -25.99
N GLU A 734 21.61 -37.40 -25.02
CA GLU A 734 21.82 -37.01 -23.63
C GLU A 734 22.78 -35.82 -23.57
N GLU A 735 22.23 -34.63 -23.34
CA GLU A 735 23.00 -33.49 -22.83
C GLU A 735 22.82 -33.43 -21.31
N SER A 736 23.96 -33.45 -20.65
CA SER A 736 24.13 -33.35 -19.20
C SER A 736 23.42 -32.12 -18.64
N LYS A 737 22.66 -32.33 -17.56
CA LYS A 737 21.99 -31.30 -16.72
C LYS A 737 22.82 -30.02 -16.56
N PRO A 738 22.25 -28.83 -16.79
CA PRO A 738 22.87 -27.59 -16.35
C PRO A 738 22.76 -27.47 -14.82
N GLU A 739 23.87 -27.11 -14.16
CA GLU A 739 23.86 -26.68 -12.77
C GLU A 739 23.03 -25.40 -12.65
N GLY A 740 22.02 -25.43 -11.78
CA GLY A 740 21.17 -24.28 -11.50
C GLY A 740 21.93 -23.08 -10.90
N PRO A 741 21.34 -21.88 -10.93
CA PRO A 741 22.01 -20.66 -10.49
C PRO A 741 22.43 -20.76 -9.02
N SER A 742 23.73 -20.60 -8.79
CA SER A 742 24.34 -20.41 -7.48
C SER A 742 23.80 -19.12 -6.86
N LEU A 743 22.85 -19.24 -5.93
CA LEU A 743 22.51 -18.18 -4.99
C LEU A 743 23.76 -17.87 -4.16
N GLY A 744 24.30 -16.66 -4.32
CA GLY A 744 25.42 -16.18 -3.52
C GLY A 744 25.10 -16.25 -2.03
N LEU A 745 25.85 -17.07 -1.30
CA LEU A 745 25.91 -17.09 0.16
C LEU A 745 27.37 -17.06 0.59
N PRO A 746 27.69 -16.53 1.79
CA PRO A 746 29.05 -16.24 2.23
C PRO A 746 29.87 -17.54 2.35
N GLN A 747 31.08 -17.54 1.80
CA GLN A 747 32.03 -18.63 2.00
C GLN A 747 32.42 -18.73 3.48
N GLU A 748 32.27 -19.93 4.05
CA GLU A 748 32.80 -20.28 5.36
C GLU A 748 34.32 -20.04 5.40
N SER A 749 34.77 -19.14 6.28
CA SER A 749 36.18 -18.96 6.59
C SER A 749 36.71 -20.20 7.30
N LYS A 750 37.64 -20.93 6.66
CA LYS A 750 38.40 -22.01 7.30
C LYS A 750 39.27 -21.44 8.46
N PRO A 751 39.49 -22.19 9.55
CA PRO A 751 40.36 -21.75 10.64
C PRO A 751 41.82 -21.69 10.19
N ALA A 752 42.53 -20.66 10.63
CA ALA A 752 43.96 -20.49 10.39
C ALA A 752 44.77 -21.54 11.17
N GLU A 753 45.60 -22.31 10.45
CA GLU A 753 46.68 -23.12 11.02
C GLU A 753 47.86 -22.23 11.42
N GLU A 754 48.36 -22.44 12.64
CA GLU A 754 49.60 -21.85 13.16
C GLU A 754 50.83 -22.26 12.32
N PRO A 755 51.77 -21.35 12.04
CA PRO A 755 53.04 -21.72 11.43
C PRO A 755 54.03 -22.21 12.49
N ALA A 756 54.49 -23.45 12.33
CA ALA A 756 55.61 -24.01 13.07
C ALA A 756 56.95 -23.42 12.60
N GLU A 757 57.77 -23.04 13.56
CA GLU A 757 59.16 -22.60 13.44
C GLU A 757 60.06 -23.69 12.83
N GLU A 758 60.93 -23.30 11.89
CA GLU A 758 62.26 -23.92 11.76
C GLU A 758 63.33 -22.86 11.44
N GLY A 759 64.28 -22.69 12.36
CA GLY A 759 65.69 -22.88 12.01
C GLY A 759 66.51 -21.69 11.50
N SER A 760 66.95 -20.87 12.44
CA SER A 760 68.30 -20.28 12.59
C SER A 760 69.37 -20.35 11.46
N ALA A 761 69.97 -19.17 11.23
CA ALA A 761 71.41 -18.86 11.00
C ALA A 761 72.05 -19.34 9.67
N SER A 762 72.89 -18.61 8.94
CA SER A 762 73.77 -17.43 9.11
C SER A 762 74.14 -16.97 7.67
N GLU A 763 74.30 -15.69 7.33
CA GLU A 763 75.44 -14.78 7.56
C GLU A 763 75.01 -13.32 7.30
#